data_AF-A0A9P6U908-F1
#
_entry.id   AF-A0A9P6U908-F1
#
_cell.length_a   1.000
_cell.length_b   1.000
_cell.length_c   1.000
_cell.angle_alpha   90.00
_cell.angle_beta   90.00
_cell.angle_gamma   90.00
#
_symmetry.space_group_name_H-M   'P 1'
#
loop_
_entity.id
_entity.type
_entity.pdbx_description
1 polymer ?
#
loop_
_entity_poly.entity_id
_entity_poly.type
_entity_poly.pdbx_seq_one_letter_code
_entity_poly.pdbx_strand_id
1 'polypeptide(L)'
;MLTLLHTLANTAGLLPKDPAPAFQAPPDPSEQLTKALANVSLVKKIILTQHLDQRKENAALASLHQITQSVSLQILASLKTIQLEELASTLTKTTNVDEILSTLKTTTITTTTTTTKTTTTTTKVTNKVEDDNVSVTSSEGPLSAVTVVDDDSLSLTLRSKLALGRQASETSLHQLFSGNLAVEHVSYALSDLVFVYPSTSTHSFLGASAQQWSHAGISNAKGSALAPQVLEMSTRANAAAAIQGAVASEAAKNDTISTLASSAAILNMVPNLYQLAQSSTPVVFHVAAEAADADLNVLRGDYSDVLVARETGLVYLASNTVQEAYDISILAHAAASGTAQSVIHVLDGVQTSHQVESINTVKDDKIASFVKGETRKTVVGHDESALVSGIEAIFERASTLVGRTYKAFEYTGPANAETVVVVFGPAANVAHNLGSKVGVLNVRLYRPWSFSHFLKAVPQSAKKIVVVEPVSSSTAPGPLFLDVSASLSLWTGASKPKVVDVKYGHYGSALSQGWLKAVVEQTNNGEVDLAAVVADTEASHDNFKQAIFWETATSAPVSAHVAKHLSSTVAKRVQHSSRVNSFRHTAVVETRVQLTTSATAPFAEVATASYAAVQDASILEDYDVLDSLEEGAILLVNTPWTADEAETKTSPAFRLALGTKQIRLLLIDLDTIAKDLGLAGVGKTLLGEIAVLKTFSSNYREAAFGKIEQKYDSSNNRALKELITELVEKVDKEVVEVPQNPNWLTTELTEEEKAAAQALPKRVVPTIRGLAGAFEASKTAAAAAASTSTAAVEEDAETALAKTATWHQAAFQLMFGESYATEHKLSDDHHYVVQITEHKRLTPTTYDRYVFHLEMDTLETGLKYEIGDALGIHGWNDTQEVLEFIEFYGEKPESIVVAPRQPAKNAPAGSKPFNQVNTLLQVLQQQLDLFGRPSKRFYADLIRFATNPTEKERLEFLISAEGAAEFKDRVDETLTHADILREFPSAHPSVPELLQILPPIKPRHYSIASSQKAHPNSVHLLIVAVDWVAPSGKQRFGQCTRYLTSLKVGDHITVSIKPSVMTLPPEPHQPVIMAGLGTGMAPFRAFIQERAWQKEQGLKVGPMILYFGSRNRANEYLYGEELEAYNADGLLTHLRPAFSRDQKQKVYIQHRMNEDGALLHEYLLDAKHNGHFYLCGPTWPAGDVKDAIVKSFMEGEQCALVDANRIVNKLKEEERYVLEVY
;
A
#
# COMPACT_ATOMS: atom_id res chain seq x y z
N MET A 1 32.13 27.59 9.32
CA MET A 1 33.28 28.12 8.53
C MET A 1 32.80 28.86 7.28
N LEU A 2 31.92 28.28 6.46
CA LEU A 2 31.25 28.96 5.33
C LEU A 2 30.48 30.23 5.74
N THR A 3 29.80 30.22 6.88
CA THR A 3 29.11 31.40 7.43
C THR A 3 30.08 32.52 7.86
N LEU A 4 31.27 32.16 8.32
CA LEU A 4 32.31 33.13 8.71
C LEU A 4 32.95 33.78 7.47
N LEU A 5 33.19 32.98 6.43
CA LEU A 5 33.66 33.44 5.10
C LEU A 5 32.65 34.36 4.41
N HIS A 6 31.35 34.06 4.53
CA HIS A 6 30.27 34.88 3.95
C HIS A 6 30.12 36.24 4.67
N THR A 7 30.40 36.29 5.97
CA THR A 7 30.32 37.52 6.77
C THR A 7 31.55 38.43 6.56
N LEU A 8 32.72 37.84 6.32
CA LEU A 8 33.96 38.56 5.96
C LEU A 8 33.93 39.12 4.53
N ALA A 9 33.29 38.42 3.59
CA ALA A 9 33.12 38.92 2.22
C ALA A 9 32.18 40.15 2.13
N ASN A 10 31.13 40.19 2.97
CA ASN A 10 30.19 41.31 3.03
C ASN A 10 30.74 42.57 3.72
N THR A 11 31.68 42.42 4.66
CA THR A 11 32.32 43.56 5.35
C THR A 11 33.42 44.22 4.49
N ALA A 12 33.95 43.53 3.48
CA ALA A 12 35.01 44.01 2.59
C ALA A 12 34.53 44.75 1.33
N GLY A 13 33.22 44.87 1.08
CA GLY A 13 32.68 45.71 -0.01
C GLY A 13 33.06 45.27 -1.43
N LEU A 14 33.31 43.98 -1.67
CA LEU A 14 33.89 43.45 -2.91
C LEU A 14 32.88 43.02 -4.01
N LEU A 15 31.62 43.47 -3.97
CA LEU A 15 30.66 43.21 -5.07
C LEU A 15 29.93 44.48 -5.54
N PRO A 16 29.93 44.80 -6.85
CA PRO A 16 29.27 45.97 -7.40
C PRO A 16 27.74 45.79 -7.46
N LYS A 17 27.04 46.91 -7.23
CA LYS A 17 25.58 47.05 -7.33
C LYS A 17 25.17 47.25 -8.80
N ASP A 18 24.56 46.24 -9.40
CA ASP A 18 23.36 46.30 -10.27
C ASP A 18 23.20 45.00 -11.11
N PRO A 19 21.99 44.44 -11.26
CA PRO A 19 21.80 43.16 -11.95
C PRO A 19 21.51 43.34 -13.45
N ALA A 20 22.30 42.67 -14.29
CA ALA A 20 22.03 42.39 -15.70
C ALA A 20 21.33 41.01 -15.84
N PRO A 21 20.62 40.73 -16.96
CA PRO A 21 19.67 39.61 -17.04
C PRO A 21 20.38 38.26 -17.16
N ALA A 22 19.86 37.26 -16.43
CA ALA A 22 20.39 35.90 -16.39
C ALA A 22 20.31 35.21 -17.76
N PHE A 23 21.47 34.87 -18.32
CA PHE A 23 21.62 33.77 -19.27
C PHE A 23 21.27 32.45 -18.56
N GLN A 24 20.45 31.60 -19.18
CA GLN A 24 20.31 30.20 -18.76
C GLN A 24 21.70 29.56 -18.79
N ALA A 25 22.17 29.11 -17.63
CA ALA A 25 23.35 28.27 -17.54
C ALA A 25 23.11 26.96 -18.32
N PRO A 26 24.11 26.42 -19.04
CA PRO A 26 23.99 25.10 -19.63
C PRO A 26 23.70 24.05 -18.54
N PRO A 27 22.99 22.95 -18.85
CA PRO A 27 22.72 21.89 -17.87
C PRO A 27 24.05 21.38 -17.31
N ASP A 28 24.08 21.10 -16.00
CA ASP A 28 25.25 20.54 -15.33
C ASP A 28 25.78 19.32 -16.11
N PRO A 29 27.07 19.27 -16.49
CA PRO A 29 27.68 18.11 -17.13
C PRO A 29 27.44 16.81 -16.35
N SER A 30 27.29 16.89 -15.02
CA SER A 30 26.98 15.73 -14.16
C SER A 30 25.58 15.16 -14.43
N GLU A 31 24.60 16.01 -14.70
CA GLU A 31 23.21 15.62 -14.96
C GLU A 31 23.07 14.99 -16.35
N GLN A 32 23.75 15.54 -17.35
CA GLN A 32 23.80 14.96 -18.70
C GLN A 32 24.48 13.59 -18.71
N LEU A 33 25.58 13.43 -17.96
CA LEU A 33 26.26 12.14 -17.83
C LEU A 33 25.36 11.11 -17.13
N THR A 34 24.70 11.50 -16.04
CA THR A 34 23.78 10.62 -15.30
C THR A 34 22.63 10.14 -16.18
N LYS A 35 22.04 11.05 -16.97
CA LYS A 35 20.94 10.72 -17.88
C LYS A 35 21.38 9.87 -19.07
N ALA A 36 22.56 10.15 -19.64
CA ALA A 36 23.13 9.31 -20.69
C ALA A 36 23.42 7.88 -20.19
N LEU A 37 23.97 7.73 -18.97
CA LEU A 37 24.22 6.42 -18.36
C LEU A 37 22.92 5.66 -18.06
N ALA A 38 21.89 6.36 -17.57
CA ALA A 38 20.57 5.76 -17.36
C ALA A 38 19.95 5.25 -18.68
N ASN A 39 20.04 6.03 -19.76
CA ASN A 39 19.56 5.66 -21.08
C ASN A 39 20.30 4.45 -21.67
N VAL A 40 21.64 4.41 -21.54
CA VAL A 40 22.45 3.26 -21.97
C VAL A 40 22.11 2.00 -21.18
N SER A 41 21.91 2.14 -19.87
CA SER A 41 21.49 1.04 -18.99
C SER A 41 20.11 0.49 -19.40
N LEU A 42 19.18 1.36 -19.78
CA LEU A 42 17.86 0.96 -20.28
C LEU A 42 17.95 0.18 -21.59
N VAL A 43 18.73 0.65 -22.57
CA VAL A 43 18.96 -0.07 -23.84
C VAL A 43 19.60 -1.43 -23.60
N LYS A 44 20.59 -1.50 -22.70
CA LYS A 44 21.22 -2.76 -22.28
C LYS A 44 20.20 -3.72 -21.66
N LYS A 45 19.33 -3.23 -20.79
CA LYS A 45 18.26 -4.03 -20.17
C LYS A 45 17.27 -4.55 -21.21
N ILE A 46 16.89 -3.73 -22.20
CA ILE A 46 16.00 -4.12 -23.30
C ILE A 46 16.64 -5.21 -24.17
N ILE A 47 17.94 -5.15 -24.46
CA ILE A 47 18.64 -6.20 -25.21
C ILE A 47 18.63 -7.53 -24.43
N LEU A 48 18.90 -7.49 -23.12
CA LEU A 48 18.98 -8.66 -22.25
C LEU A 48 17.62 -9.34 -22.02
N THR A 49 16.50 -8.63 -22.14
CA THR A 49 15.16 -9.19 -21.96
C THR A 49 14.55 -9.77 -23.23
N GLN A 50 15.19 -9.63 -24.40
CA GLN A 50 14.66 -10.13 -25.69
C GLN A 50 14.90 -11.64 -25.97
N HIS A 51 15.43 -12.41 -24.99
CA HIS A 51 15.71 -13.85 -25.11
C HIS A 51 16.52 -14.23 -26.38
N LEU A 52 17.55 -13.43 -26.70
CA LEU A 52 18.41 -13.66 -27.87
C LEU A 52 19.39 -14.82 -27.64
N ASP A 53 19.94 -15.36 -28.73
CA ASP A 53 21.06 -16.29 -28.61
C ASP A 53 22.31 -15.57 -28.07
N GLN A 54 23.14 -16.27 -27.30
CA GLN A 54 24.26 -15.68 -26.56
C GLN A 54 25.33 -15.05 -27.48
N ARG A 55 25.39 -15.42 -28.77
CA ARG A 55 26.30 -14.78 -29.73
C ARG A 55 25.75 -13.44 -30.21
N LYS A 56 24.46 -13.35 -30.53
CA LYS A 56 23.78 -12.10 -30.94
C LYS A 56 23.68 -11.10 -29.81
N GLU A 57 23.41 -11.57 -28.59
CA GLU A 57 23.39 -10.74 -27.40
C GLU A 57 24.76 -10.08 -27.17
N ASN A 58 25.84 -10.87 -27.19
CA ASN A 58 27.20 -10.35 -27.04
C ASN A 58 27.59 -9.37 -28.18
N ALA A 59 27.15 -9.64 -29.42
CA ALA A 59 27.40 -8.76 -30.56
C ALA A 59 26.62 -7.42 -30.46
N ALA A 60 25.38 -7.45 -29.99
CA ALA A 60 24.56 -6.27 -29.75
C ALA A 60 25.13 -5.40 -28.60
N LEU A 61 25.58 -6.05 -27.51
CA LEU A 61 26.23 -5.36 -26.38
C LEU A 61 27.58 -4.74 -26.77
N ALA A 62 28.37 -5.44 -27.60
CA ALA A 62 29.61 -4.89 -28.14
C ALA A 62 29.36 -3.66 -29.04
N SER A 63 28.32 -3.72 -29.88
CA SER A 63 27.92 -2.61 -30.74
C SER A 63 27.40 -1.41 -29.93
N LEU A 64 26.63 -1.65 -28.86
CA LEU A 64 26.20 -0.61 -27.92
C LEU A 64 27.39 0.08 -27.25
N HIS A 65 28.38 -0.70 -26.80
CA HIS A 65 29.60 -0.18 -26.20
C HIS A 65 30.38 0.71 -27.20
N GLN A 66 30.48 0.28 -28.45
CA GLN A 66 31.13 1.06 -29.51
C GLN A 66 30.39 2.38 -29.79
N ILE A 67 29.06 2.39 -29.75
CA ILE A 67 28.24 3.61 -29.90
C ILE A 67 28.44 4.56 -28.72
N THR A 68 28.51 4.06 -27.49
CA THR A 68 28.75 4.91 -26.31
C THR A 68 30.11 5.60 -26.32
N GLN A 69 31.08 5.05 -27.04
CA GLN A 69 32.39 5.65 -27.23
C GLN A 69 32.45 6.63 -28.41
N SER A 70 31.51 6.56 -29.36
CA SER A 70 31.55 7.31 -30.62
C SER A 70 30.46 8.39 -30.76
N VAL A 71 29.47 8.43 -29.86
CA VAL A 71 28.38 9.42 -29.84
C VAL A 71 28.51 10.34 -28.63
N SER A 72 28.33 11.66 -28.82
CA SER A 72 28.45 12.64 -27.72
C SER A 72 27.42 12.42 -26.62
N LEU A 73 27.81 12.64 -25.36
CA LEU A 73 26.95 12.52 -24.17
C LEU A 73 25.63 13.29 -24.28
N GLN A 74 25.66 14.47 -24.92
CA GLN A 74 24.48 15.30 -25.11
C GLN A 74 23.41 14.63 -25.99
N ILE A 75 23.82 13.88 -27.03
CA ILE A 75 22.91 13.14 -27.89
C ILE A 75 22.30 11.97 -27.10
N LEU A 76 23.13 11.18 -26.41
CA LEU A 76 22.67 10.03 -25.61
C LEU A 76 21.71 10.44 -24.47
N ALA A 77 21.97 11.59 -23.82
CA ALA A 77 21.10 12.15 -22.78
C ALA A 77 19.77 12.71 -23.33
N SER A 78 19.74 13.07 -24.61
CA SER A 78 18.55 13.64 -25.28
C SER A 78 17.59 12.61 -25.87
N LEU A 79 18.01 11.33 -25.95
CA LEU A 79 17.19 10.25 -26.49
C LEU A 79 15.97 10.00 -25.59
N LYS A 80 14.78 9.99 -26.21
CA LYS A 80 13.50 9.63 -25.58
C LYS A 80 13.30 8.11 -25.62
N THR A 81 12.42 7.59 -24.76
CA THR A 81 12.18 6.15 -24.59
C THR A 81 11.94 5.39 -25.92
N ILE A 82 11.15 5.96 -26.83
CA ILE A 82 10.89 5.36 -28.16
C ILE A 82 12.18 5.21 -28.99
N GLN A 83 13.08 6.19 -28.92
CA GLN A 83 14.36 6.15 -29.65
C GLN A 83 15.34 5.17 -29.01
N LEU A 84 15.24 4.95 -27.69
CA LEU A 84 16.03 3.93 -26.98
C LEU A 84 15.55 2.52 -27.32
N GLU A 85 14.24 2.31 -27.45
CA GLU A 85 13.66 1.05 -27.92
C GLU A 85 14.00 0.75 -29.39
N GLU A 86 13.95 1.75 -30.28
CA GLU A 86 14.40 1.62 -31.67
C GLU A 86 15.90 1.31 -31.77
N LEU A 87 16.72 1.99 -30.95
CA LEU A 87 18.15 1.72 -30.87
C LEU A 87 18.43 0.27 -30.41
N ALA A 88 17.72 -0.19 -29.36
CA ALA A 88 17.81 -1.57 -28.90
C ALA A 88 17.37 -2.57 -29.98
N SER A 89 16.26 -2.31 -30.67
CA SER A 89 15.77 -3.18 -31.76
C SER A 89 16.72 -3.22 -32.96
N THR A 90 17.41 -2.12 -33.26
CA THR A 90 18.36 -2.05 -34.36
C THR A 90 19.64 -2.81 -34.01
N LEU A 91 20.13 -2.64 -32.77
CA LEU A 91 21.30 -3.35 -32.23
C LEU A 91 21.14 -4.87 -32.21
N THR A 92 19.90 -5.37 -32.11
CA THR A 92 19.63 -6.82 -32.12
C THR A 92 19.45 -7.38 -33.53
N LYS A 93 19.33 -6.51 -34.56
CA LYS A 93 19.13 -6.88 -35.97
C LYS A 93 20.38 -6.74 -36.85
N THR A 94 21.25 -5.77 -36.59
CA THR A 94 22.46 -5.51 -37.38
C THR A 94 23.67 -5.19 -36.48
N THR A 95 24.85 -5.65 -36.87
CA THR A 95 26.13 -5.32 -36.22
C THR A 95 26.92 -4.26 -37.00
N ASN A 96 26.34 -3.69 -38.05
CA ASN A 96 26.97 -2.64 -38.84
C ASN A 96 26.82 -1.27 -38.15
N VAL A 97 27.91 -0.81 -37.53
CA VAL A 97 27.93 0.41 -36.71
C VAL A 97 27.65 1.68 -37.53
N ASP A 98 28.02 1.72 -38.82
CA ASP A 98 27.77 2.87 -39.69
C ASP A 98 26.28 3.06 -40.00
N GLU A 99 25.54 1.96 -40.12
CA GLU A 99 24.09 1.98 -40.31
C GLU A 99 23.38 2.50 -39.05
N ILE A 100 23.83 2.06 -37.86
CA ILE A 100 23.24 2.48 -36.57
C ILE A 100 23.54 3.95 -36.26
N LEU A 101 24.75 4.43 -36.59
CA LEU A 101 25.12 5.84 -36.44
C LEU A 101 24.34 6.75 -37.40
N SER A 102 23.93 6.24 -38.57
CA SER A 102 23.10 7.00 -39.51
C SER A 102 21.70 7.23 -38.94
N THR A 103 21.11 6.22 -38.29
CA THR A 103 19.79 6.30 -37.62
C THR A 103 19.80 7.32 -36.50
N LEU A 104 20.86 7.37 -35.68
CA LEU A 104 21.02 8.34 -34.59
C LEU A 104 21.20 9.79 -35.07
N LYS A 105 21.79 10.00 -36.26
CA LYS A 105 22.01 11.33 -36.85
C LYS A 105 20.76 11.90 -37.54
N THR A 106 19.91 11.07 -38.12
CA THR A 106 18.65 11.52 -38.75
C THR A 106 17.62 12.05 -37.74
N THR A 107 17.68 11.64 -36.48
CA THR A 107 16.68 11.98 -35.46
C THR A 107 16.95 13.29 -34.71
N THR A 108 18.07 13.98 -34.99
CA THR A 108 18.48 15.22 -34.28
C THR A 108 18.06 16.52 -34.99
N ILE A 109 17.40 16.48 -36.15
CA ILE A 109 17.06 17.70 -36.93
C ILE A 109 15.54 17.87 -37.07
N THR A 110 14.80 18.15 -35.98
CA THR A 110 13.57 18.97 -36.07
C THR A 110 13.09 19.46 -34.70
N THR A 111 13.53 20.64 -34.26
CA THR A 111 12.75 21.50 -33.36
C THR A 111 13.16 22.95 -33.55
N THR A 112 12.43 23.63 -34.45
CA THR A 112 12.53 25.06 -34.71
C THR A 112 11.86 25.84 -33.58
N THR A 113 12.56 26.88 -33.10
CA THR A 113 12.18 27.81 -32.04
C THR A 113 11.07 28.77 -32.52
N THR A 114 10.02 28.98 -31.73
CA THR A 114 9.24 30.23 -31.81
C THR A 114 8.81 30.67 -30.40
N THR A 115 9.25 31.87 -30.03
CA THR A 115 9.05 32.56 -28.75
C THR A 115 7.83 33.48 -28.82
N THR A 116 6.99 33.47 -27.78
CA THR A 116 6.10 34.60 -27.46
C THR A 116 5.99 34.79 -25.96
N LYS A 117 6.35 36.01 -25.52
CA LYS A 117 6.27 36.53 -24.14
C LYS A 117 4.84 36.95 -23.81
N THR A 118 4.41 36.71 -22.57
CA THR A 118 3.39 37.56 -21.91
C THR A 118 3.78 37.77 -20.44
N THR A 119 3.76 39.04 -20.04
CA THR A 119 4.22 39.59 -18.77
C THR A 119 3.01 39.87 -17.87
N THR A 120 3.03 39.48 -16.59
CA THR A 120 2.17 40.09 -15.56
C THR A 120 2.90 40.20 -14.23
N THR A 121 3.18 41.45 -13.85
CA THR A 121 3.76 41.94 -12.60
C THR A 121 2.71 42.01 -11.48
N THR A 122 3.06 41.58 -10.26
CA THR A 122 2.28 41.89 -9.04
C THR A 122 3.19 42.50 -7.98
N THR A 123 2.93 43.78 -7.68
CA THR A 123 3.65 44.60 -6.72
C THR A 123 3.05 44.40 -5.32
N LYS A 124 3.88 44.12 -4.31
CA LYS A 124 3.51 44.20 -2.88
C LYS A 124 3.61 45.66 -2.41
N VAL A 125 2.60 46.14 -1.68
CA VAL A 125 2.70 47.31 -0.80
C VAL A 125 2.10 46.96 0.56
N THR A 126 2.89 47.25 1.60
CA THR A 126 2.62 47.12 3.04
C THR A 126 2.05 48.42 3.62
N ASN A 127 1.16 48.31 4.62
CA ASN A 127 1.08 49.05 5.91
C ASN A 127 -0.37 48.98 6.45
N LYS A 128 -0.67 48.46 7.65
CA LYS A 128 -0.46 48.93 9.04
C LYS A 128 -1.50 49.99 9.49
N VAL A 129 -2.17 49.70 10.61
CA VAL A 129 -2.68 50.61 11.69
C VAL A 129 -4.20 50.67 11.95
N GLU A 130 -4.52 50.38 13.23
CA GLU A 130 -5.56 50.85 14.19
C GLU A 130 -7.05 50.45 14.17
N ASP A 131 -7.48 50.18 15.42
CA ASP A 131 -8.80 49.92 15.97
C ASP A 131 -9.84 51.01 15.66
N ASP A 132 -11.11 50.60 15.52
CA ASP A 132 -12.20 51.29 16.20
C ASP A 132 -13.39 50.35 16.47
N ASN A 133 -13.80 50.33 17.73
CA ASN A 133 -14.93 49.58 18.29
C ASN A 133 -16.26 50.22 17.89
N VAL A 134 -17.17 49.42 17.32
CA VAL A 134 -18.62 49.57 17.56
C VAL A 134 -19.25 48.19 17.72
N SER A 135 -19.57 47.83 18.96
CA SER A 135 -20.40 46.68 19.34
C SER A 135 -21.86 47.10 19.45
N VAL A 136 -22.81 46.36 18.83
CA VAL A 136 -24.11 46.00 19.43
C VAL A 136 -24.65 44.69 18.80
N THR A 137 -24.54 43.63 19.58
CA THR A 137 -25.36 42.40 19.76
C THR A 137 -26.52 42.06 18.80
N SER A 138 -26.54 40.81 18.31
CA SER A 138 -27.64 39.84 18.53
C SER A 138 -27.30 38.42 18.03
N SER A 139 -27.20 37.48 18.97
CA SER A 139 -27.61 36.06 18.91
C SER A 139 -27.74 35.33 17.55
N GLU A 140 -26.85 34.37 17.30
CA GLU A 140 -27.13 32.94 17.05
C GLU A 140 -25.80 32.19 16.80
N GLY A 141 -25.70 30.93 17.25
CA GLY A 141 -24.46 30.20 17.54
C GLY A 141 -23.60 29.77 16.34
N PRO A 142 -22.38 29.24 16.60
CA PRO A 142 -21.32 29.15 15.60
C PRO A 142 -21.46 27.91 14.70
N LEU A 143 -21.92 28.14 13.46
CA LEU A 143 -21.46 27.39 12.31
C LEU A 143 -20.05 27.89 11.95
N SER A 144 -19.02 27.10 12.23
CA SER A 144 -17.78 26.94 11.45
C SER A 144 -16.60 26.55 12.33
N ALA A 145 -16.37 25.25 12.45
CA ALA A 145 -15.05 24.68 12.58
C ALA A 145 -15.01 23.48 11.63
N VAL A 146 -14.58 23.72 10.40
CA VAL A 146 -14.31 22.65 9.44
C VAL A 146 -12.98 22.03 9.84
N THR A 147 -13.06 21.02 10.71
CA THR A 147 -12.04 19.98 10.76
C THR A 147 -12.26 19.08 9.55
N VAL A 148 -11.22 18.88 8.75
CA VAL A 148 -11.18 17.82 7.73
C VAL A 148 -11.26 16.49 8.49
N VAL A 149 -12.35 15.75 8.32
CA VAL A 149 -12.65 14.49 9.00
C VAL A 149 -12.90 13.41 7.94
N ASP A 150 -12.23 12.26 8.08
CA ASP A 150 -12.51 11.04 7.32
C ASP A 150 -13.93 10.53 7.63
N ASP A 151 -14.88 10.79 6.73
CA ASP A 151 -16.28 10.34 6.77
C ASP A 151 -16.46 8.85 6.34
N ASP A 152 -15.36 8.15 6.06
CA ASP A 152 -15.38 6.89 5.29
C ASP A 152 -15.80 5.63 6.11
N SER A 153 -15.92 5.68 7.44
CA SER A 153 -15.92 4.43 8.24
C SER A 153 -17.24 3.62 8.28
N LEU A 154 -18.40 4.18 7.90
CA LEU A 154 -19.70 3.49 8.08
C LEU A 154 -20.66 3.61 6.89
N SER A 155 -20.20 4.12 5.75
CA SER A 155 -21.04 4.35 4.58
C SER A 155 -21.24 3.07 3.74
N LEU A 156 -22.37 3.00 3.03
CA LEU A 156 -22.60 2.05 1.92
C LEU A 156 -21.43 2.05 0.92
N THR A 157 -20.79 3.20 0.76
CA THR A 157 -19.61 3.41 -0.08
C THR A 157 -18.41 2.58 0.40
N LEU A 158 -18.16 2.48 1.71
CA LEU A 158 -17.11 1.59 2.24
C LEU A 158 -17.44 0.12 2.03
N ARG A 159 -18.68 -0.31 2.32
CA ARG A 159 -19.08 -1.72 2.17
C ARG A 159 -19.04 -2.16 0.70
N SER A 160 -19.46 -1.30 -0.21
CA SER A 160 -19.29 -1.52 -1.65
C SER A 160 -17.81 -1.51 -2.06
N LYS A 161 -16.99 -0.55 -1.60
CA LYS A 161 -15.51 -0.55 -1.81
C LYS A 161 -14.85 -1.85 -1.35
N LEU A 162 -15.26 -2.43 -0.22
CA LEU A 162 -14.71 -3.68 0.30
C LEU A 162 -15.08 -4.89 -0.58
N ALA A 163 -16.28 -4.88 -1.19
CA ALA A 163 -16.68 -5.88 -2.17
C ALA A 163 -15.85 -5.78 -3.46
N LEU A 164 -15.33 -4.59 -3.78
CA LEU A 164 -14.47 -4.36 -4.94
C LEU A 164 -13.08 -4.96 -4.70
N GLY A 165 -12.58 -5.68 -5.70
CA GLY A 165 -11.27 -6.32 -5.67
C GLY A 165 -10.18 -5.39 -6.21
N ARG A 166 -9.16 -5.08 -5.41
CA ARG A 166 -7.89 -4.56 -5.95
C ARG A 166 -7.11 -5.76 -6.50
N GLN A 167 -7.26 -6.04 -7.79
CA GLN A 167 -6.30 -6.86 -8.51
C GLN A 167 -5.70 -6.04 -9.64
N ALA A 168 -4.47 -5.56 -9.42
CA ALA A 168 -3.52 -5.38 -10.50
C ALA A 168 -3.17 -6.78 -11.03
N SER A 169 -4.03 -7.32 -11.89
CA SER A 169 -3.86 -8.62 -12.53
C SER A 169 -4.32 -8.47 -13.97
N GLU A 170 -3.40 -8.65 -14.91
CA GLU A 170 -3.55 -8.30 -16.32
C GLU A 170 -4.60 -9.11 -17.11
N THR A 171 -5.40 -10.00 -16.48
CA THR A 171 -6.18 -11.00 -17.23
C THR A 171 -7.47 -11.57 -16.59
N SER A 172 -8.20 -10.89 -15.69
CA SER A 172 -9.53 -11.40 -15.26
C SER A 172 -10.68 -10.70 -16.01
N LEU A 173 -11.41 -11.47 -16.84
CA LEU A 173 -12.55 -11.03 -17.68
C LEU A 173 -13.80 -10.59 -16.89
N HIS A 174 -13.81 -10.71 -15.57
CA HIS A 174 -14.95 -10.37 -14.71
C HIS A 174 -14.45 -9.68 -13.43
N GLN A 175 -14.58 -8.36 -13.39
CA GLN A 175 -14.26 -7.55 -12.22
C GLN A 175 -15.55 -7.04 -11.58
N LEU A 176 -15.59 -6.97 -10.25
CA LEU A 176 -16.69 -6.33 -9.54
C LEU A 176 -16.55 -4.82 -9.69
N PHE A 177 -17.62 -4.17 -10.13
CA PHE A 177 -17.75 -2.72 -10.23
C PHE A 177 -19.06 -2.28 -9.57
N SER A 178 -19.06 -1.11 -8.92
CA SER A 178 -20.31 -0.40 -8.67
C SER A 178 -20.69 0.46 -9.88
N GLY A 179 -21.96 0.89 -9.99
CA GLY A 179 -22.37 1.82 -11.03
C GLY A 179 -21.54 3.12 -11.03
N ASN A 180 -21.29 3.69 -9.85
CA ASN A 180 -20.43 4.88 -9.72
C ASN A 180 -19.00 4.58 -10.17
N LEU A 181 -18.41 3.47 -9.71
CA LEU A 181 -17.05 3.11 -10.11
C LEU A 181 -16.94 2.89 -11.61
N ALA A 182 -17.95 2.28 -12.25
CA ALA A 182 -17.96 2.03 -13.69
C ALA A 182 -17.89 3.33 -14.50
N VAL A 183 -18.69 4.32 -14.08
CA VAL A 183 -18.72 5.66 -14.68
C VAL A 183 -17.43 6.42 -14.40
N GLU A 184 -16.98 6.45 -13.15
CA GLU A 184 -15.76 7.15 -12.74
C GLU A 184 -14.52 6.60 -13.44
N HIS A 185 -14.42 5.27 -13.57
CA HIS A 185 -13.33 4.61 -14.27
C HIS A 185 -13.22 5.07 -15.72
N VAL A 186 -14.33 5.02 -16.47
CA VAL A 186 -14.35 5.45 -17.88
C VAL A 186 -14.10 6.95 -18.00
N SER A 187 -14.74 7.76 -17.15
CA SER A 187 -14.55 9.22 -17.13
C SER A 187 -13.10 9.59 -16.86
N TYR A 188 -12.45 8.96 -15.86
CA TYR A 188 -11.05 9.21 -15.53
C TYR A 188 -10.09 8.74 -16.62
N ALA A 189 -10.33 7.56 -17.19
CA ALA A 189 -9.52 6.99 -18.26
C ALA A 189 -9.53 7.85 -19.54
N LEU A 190 -10.67 8.48 -19.85
CA LEU A 190 -10.87 9.22 -21.11
C LEU A 190 -10.76 10.74 -20.99
N SER A 191 -10.61 11.29 -19.79
CA SER A 191 -10.61 12.74 -19.53
C SER A 191 -9.26 13.27 -19.06
N ASP A 192 -8.98 14.52 -19.39
CA ASP A 192 -7.80 15.25 -18.91
C ASP A 192 -8.18 16.20 -17.75
N LEU A 193 -9.42 16.71 -17.79
CA LEU A 193 -10.02 17.55 -16.74
C LEU A 193 -11.37 16.96 -16.32
N VAL A 194 -11.55 16.72 -15.02
CA VAL A 194 -12.79 16.18 -14.45
C VAL A 194 -13.32 17.13 -13.38
N PHE A 195 -14.52 17.65 -13.57
CA PHE A 195 -15.20 18.46 -12.56
C PHE A 195 -16.14 17.59 -11.74
N VAL A 196 -16.04 17.68 -10.40
CA VAL A 196 -16.84 16.88 -9.46
C VAL A 196 -17.78 17.80 -8.71
N TYR A 197 -19.08 17.52 -8.76
CA TYR A 197 -20.12 18.26 -8.02
C TYR A 197 -20.78 17.31 -7.01
N PRO A 198 -20.42 17.41 -5.72
CA PRO A 198 -20.99 16.55 -4.69
C PRO A 198 -22.51 16.70 -4.58
N SER A 199 -23.19 15.60 -4.31
CA SER A 199 -24.60 15.63 -3.91
C SER A 199 -24.74 16.12 -2.47
N THR A 200 -25.90 16.68 -2.14
CA THR A 200 -26.31 16.95 -0.75
C THR A 200 -26.51 15.66 0.04
N SER A 201 -26.79 14.55 -0.64
CA SER A 201 -26.76 13.21 -0.04
C SER A 201 -25.37 12.62 -0.26
N THR A 202 -24.68 12.17 0.79
CA THR A 202 -23.40 11.45 0.65
C THR A 202 -23.56 10.07 0.00
N HIS A 203 -24.81 9.68 -0.31
CA HIS A 203 -25.18 8.44 -0.95
C HIS A 203 -24.65 8.43 -2.39
N SER A 204 -25.26 9.16 -3.32
CA SER A 204 -24.97 9.08 -4.77
C SER A 204 -23.69 9.78 -5.26
N PHE A 205 -22.72 10.04 -4.38
CA PHE A 205 -21.54 10.83 -4.75
C PHE A 205 -20.72 10.16 -5.88
N LEU A 206 -20.69 10.83 -7.04
CA LEU A 206 -19.83 10.52 -8.18
C LEU A 206 -18.58 11.39 -8.11
N GLY A 207 -17.41 10.78 -7.97
CA GLY A 207 -16.11 11.47 -8.03
C GLY A 207 -15.08 11.03 -6.99
N ALA A 208 -15.48 10.24 -5.99
CA ALA A 208 -14.60 9.84 -4.89
C ALA A 208 -13.36 9.06 -5.37
N SER A 209 -13.57 8.10 -6.28
CA SER A 209 -12.47 7.26 -6.81
C SER A 209 -11.61 8.05 -7.78
N ALA A 210 -12.23 8.90 -8.62
CA ALA A 210 -11.49 9.83 -9.49
C ALA A 210 -10.57 10.76 -8.69
N GLN A 211 -11.05 11.36 -7.60
CA GLN A 211 -10.24 12.18 -6.70
C GLN A 211 -9.10 11.36 -6.09
N GLN A 212 -9.38 10.14 -5.62
CA GLN A 212 -8.36 9.26 -5.04
C GLN A 212 -7.25 8.92 -6.06
N TRP A 213 -7.61 8.59 -7.29
CA TRP A 213 -6.64 8.27 -8.35
C TRP A 213 -5.79 9.46 -8.76
N SER A 214 -6.40 10.66 -8.82
CA SER A 214 -5.69 11.91 -9.10
C SER A 214 -4.66 12.23 -8.02
N HIS A 215 -5.04 12.14 -6.74
CA HIS A 215 -4.12 12.34 -5.60
C HIS A 215 -3.00 11.30 -5.57
N ALA A 216 -3.29 10.07 -6.00
CA ALA A 216 -2.29 9.00 -6.13
C ALA A 216 -1.38 9.17 -7.37
N GLY A 217 -1.61 10.17 -8.22
CA GLY A 217 -0.81 10.43 -9.42
C GLY A 217 -1.03 9.40 -10.54
N ILE A 218 -2.16 8.69 -10.56
CA ILE A 218 -2.45 7.67 -11.57
C ILE A 218 -2.73 8.35 -12.91
N SER A 219 -2.00 7.96 -13.97
CA SER A 219 -2.19 8.51 -15.32
C SER A 219 -3.45 7.95 -15.99
N ASN A 220 -4.01 8.71 -16.94
CA ASN A 220 -5.15 8.25 -17.75
C ASN A 220 -4.71 7.37 -18.93
N ALA A 221 -5.70 6.81 -19.64
CA ALA A 221 -5.51 5.87 -20.75
C ALA A 221 -4.96 6.50 -22.04
N LYS A 222 -4.65 7.80 -22.02
CA LYS A 222 -4.15 8.52 -23.20
C LYS A 222 -2.64 8.56 -23.30
N GLY A 223 -1.93 7.98 -22.33
CA GLY A 223 -0.47 7.99 -22.29
C GLY A 223 0.13 9.35 -21.94
N SER A 224 -0.64 10.24 -21.30
CA SER A 224 -0.12 11.49 -20.72
C SER A 224 0.81 11.16 -19.55
N ALA A 225 1.93 11.88 -19.42
CA ALA A 225 2.83 11.76 -18.26
C ALA A 225 2.25 12.39 -16.98
N LEU A 226 1.15 13.13 -17.10
CA LEU A 226 0.48 13.82 -16.00
C LEU A 226 -0.88 13.19 -15.73
N ALA A 227 -1.20 13.01 -14.45
CA ALA A 227 -2.51 12.56 -14.00
C ALA A 227 -3.61 13.58 -14.37
N PRO A 228 -4.84 13.14 -14.70
CA PRO A 228 -5.99 14.01 -14.86
C PRO A 228 -6.16 14.96 -13.67
N GLN A 229 -6.53 16.20 -13.98
CA GLN A 229 -6.91 17.17 -12.94
C GLN A 229 -8.36 16.91 -12.54
N VAL A 230 -8.57 16.59 -11.26
CA VAL A 230 -9.91 16.41 -10.69
C VAL A 230 -10.21 17.60 -9.77
N LEU A 231 -11.21 18.41 -10.14
CA LEU A 231 -11.57 19.64 -9.46
C LEU A 231 -12.93 19.49 -8.78
N GLU A 232 -12.94 19.57 -7.46
CA GLU A 232 -14.19 19.61 -6.69
C GLU A 232 -14.82 21.01 -6.75
N MET A 233 -16.13 21.03 -7.01
CA MET A 233 -16.90 22.23 -7.26
C MET A 233 -18.14 22.27 -6.35
N SER A 234 -18.62 23.47 -6.03
CA SER A 234 -19.84 23.66 -5.26
C SER A 234 -21.09 23.70 -6.15
N THR A 235 -22.16 23.00 -5.76
CA THR A 235 -23.47 23.08 -6.41
C THR A 235 -24.19 24.39 -6.04
N ARG A 236 -24.18 25.35 -6.97
CA ARG A 236 -24.83 26.67 -6.84
C ARG A 236 -25.28 27.18 -8.20
N ALA A 237 -26.09 28.24 -8.25
CA ALA A 237 -26.48 28.87 -9.52
C ALA A 237 -25.25 29.17 -10.40
N ASN A 238 -25.34 28.83 -11.68
CA ASN A 238 -24.24 28.86 -12.64
C ASN A 238 -23.07 27.91 -12.28
N ALA A 239 -23.39 26.73 -11.74
CA ALA A 239 -22.42 25.73 -11.32
C ALA A 239 -21.41 25.40 -12.43
N ALA A 240 -21.83 25.37 -13.70
CA ALA A 240 -21.00 25.02 -14.85
C ALA A 240 -20.18 26.19 -15.43
N ALA A 241 -20.10 27.34 -14.75
CA ALA A 241 -19.28 28.47 -15.21
C ALA A 241 -17.78 28.11 -15.34
N ALA A 242 -17.26 27.27 -14.44
CA ALA A 242 -15.87 26.79 -14.52
C ALA A 242 -15.64 25.89 -15.74
N ILE A 243 -16.62 25.02 -16.04
CA ILE A 243 -16.62 24.15 -17.24
C ILE A 243 -16.60 25.01 -18.50
N GLN A 244 -17.43 26.06 -18.55
CA GLN A 244 -17.43 27.02 -19.67
C GLN A 244 -16.08 27.72 -19.83
N GLY A 245 -15.46 28.13 -18.71
CA GLY A 245 -14.13 28.72 -18.72
C GLY A 245 -13.07 27.77 -19.26
N ALA A 246 -13.14 26.49 -18.90
CA ALA A 246 -12.24 25.46 -19.42
C ALA A 246 -12.46 25.23 -20.93
N VAL A 247 -13.72 25.11 -21.37
CA VAL A 247 -14.07 24.97 -22.80
C VAL A 247 -13.62 26.18 -23.63
N ALA A 248 -13.70 27.38 -23.08
CA ALA A 248 -13.28 28.62 -23.75
C ALA A 248 -11.76 28.85 -23.69
N SER A 249 -11.04 28.16 -22.81
CA SER A 249 -9.60 28.36 -22.60
C SER A 249 -8.78 27.81 -23.76
N GLU A 250 -7.89 28.62 -24.33
CA GLU A 250 -6.95 28.15 -25.35
C GLU A 250 -6.00 27.08 -24.80
N ALA A 251 -5.67 27.14 -23.50
CA ALA A 251 -4.79 26.17 -22.86
C ALA A 251 -5.42 24.78 -22.75
N ALA A 252 -6.75 24.71 -22.62
CA ALA A 252 -7.51 23.47 -22.50
C ALA A 252 -8.21 23.05 -23.82
N LYS A 253 -7.85 23.69 -24.95
CA LYS A 253 -8.52 23.48 -26.24
C LYS A 253 -8.43 22.05 -26.77
N ASN A 254 -7.39 21.31 -26.39
CA ASN A 254 -7.20 19.90 -26.74
C ASN A 254 -7.54 18.95 -25.60
N ASP A 255 -7.90 19.47 -24.43
CA ASP A 255 -8.21 18.68 -23.27
C ASP A 255 -9.62 18.13 -23.40
N THR A 256 -9.79 16.86 -23.02
CA THR A 256 -11.13 16.29 -22.87
C THR A 256 -11.66 16.54 -21.48
N ILE A 257 -12.92 16.98 -21.42
CA ILE A 257 -13.54 17.47 -20.21
C ILE A 257 -14.74 16.57 -19.87
N SER A 258 -14.75 16.06 -18.64
CA SER A 258 -15.90 15.36 -18.07
C SER A 258 -16.38 16.02 -16.79
N THR A 259 -17.64 15.80 -16.48
CA THR A 259 -18.28 16.25 -15.25
C THR A 259 -18.96 15.07 -14.58
N LEU A 260 -18.72 14.91 -13.29
CA LEU A 260 -19.36 13.95 -12.41
C LEU A 260 -20.29 14.74 -11.48
N ALA A 261 -21.60 14.57 -11.62
CA ALA A 261 -22.58 15.44 -10.99
C ALA A 261 -23.82 14.69 -10.47
N SER A 262 -24.50 15.30 -9.50
CA SER A 262 -25.86 14.90 -9.12
C SER A 262 -26.92 15.56 -10.02
N SER A 263 -28.13 15.02 -10.00
CA SER A 263 -29.31 15.63 -10.62
C SER A 263 -29.52 17.10 -10.21
N ALA A 264 -29.37 17.41 -8.92
CA ALA A 264 -29.50 18.77 -8.39
C ALA A 264 -28.45 19.73 -8.94
N ALA A 265 -27.24 19.25 -9.25
CA ALA A 265 -26.21 20.07 -9.88
C ALA A 265 -26.60 20.45 -11.31
N ILE A 266 -27.17 19.51 -12.09
CA ILE A 266 -27.65 19.79 -13.45
C ILE A 266 -28.72 20.89 -13.48
N LEU A 267 -29.65 20.87 -12.53
CA LEU A 267 -30.67 21.93 -12.39
C LEU A 267 -30.03 23.32 -12.28
N ASN A 268 -28.90 23.42 -11.56
CA ASN A 268 -28.15 24.67 -11.37
C ASN A 268 -27.21 25.02 -12.54
N MET A 269 -27.05 24.11 -13.51
CA MET A 269 -26.22 24.29 -14.71
C MET A 269 -27.03 24.66 -15.96
N VAL A 270 -28.36 24.52 -15.95
CA VAL A 270 -29.24 24.72 -17.13
C VAL A 270 -28.87 25.96 -17.98
N PRO A 271 -28.66 27.17 -17.40
CA PRO A 271 -28.29 28.33 -18.20
C PRO A 271 -26.96 28.17 -18.94
N ASN A 272 -25.98 27.49 -18.32
CA ASN A 272 -24.68 27.24 -18.91
C ASN A 272 -24.74 26.16 -20.01
N LEU A 273 -25.62 25.16 -19.84
CA LEU A 273 -25.75 24.03 -20.77
C LEU A 273 -26.14 24.49 -22.18
N TYR A 274 -27.02 25.49 -22.32
CA TYR A 274 -27.37 26.08 -23.63
C TYR A 274 -26.15 26.65 -24.38
N GLN A 275 -25.18 27.21 -23.66
CA GLN A 275 -23.96 27.73 -24.27
C GLN A 275 -22.97 26.60 -24.59
N LEU A 276 -22.88 25.59 -23.73
CA LEU A 276 -22.03 24.42 -23.95
C LEU A 276 -22.52 23.56 -25.14
N ALA A 277 -23.84 23.52 -25.39
CA ALA A 277 -24.43 22.90 -26.57
C ALA A 277 -23.91 23.49 -27.89
N GLN A 278 -23.52 24.77 -27.88
CA GLN A 278 -23.03 25.50 -29.07
C GLN A 278 -21.50 25.50 -29.16
N SER A 279 -20.81 24.94 -28.18
CA SER A 279 -19.35 24.95 -28.13
C SER A 279 -18.75 23.88 -29.04
N SER A 280 -17.57 24.14 -29.59
CA SER A 280 -16.85 23.18 -30.45
C SER A 280 -16.13 22.08 -29.68
N THR A 281 -15.96 22.24 -28.37
CA THR A 281 -15.28 21.28 -27.49
C THR A 281 -16.34 20.59 -26.65
N PRO A 282 -16.69 19.33 -26.96
CA PRO A 282 -17.79 18.65 -26.29
C PRO A 282 -17.42 18.27 -24.86
N VAL A 283 -18.39 18.36 -23.96
CA VAL A 283 -18.27 17.95 -22.55
C VAL A 283 -19.18 16.75 -22.29
N VAL A 284 -18.69 15.77 -21.55
CA VAL A 284 -19.48 14.61 -21.10
C VAL A 284 -19.89 14.81 -19.64
N PHE A 285 -21.19 14.86 -19.39
CA PHE A 285 -21.79 14.96 -18.06
C PHE A 285 -22.29 13.59 -17.65
N HIS A 286 -21.72 13.01 -16.61
CA HIS A 286 -22.25 11.84 -15.95
C HIS A 286 -23.07 12.24 -14.74
N VAL A 287 -24.32 11.83 -14.72
CA VAL A 287 -25.32 12.35 -13.79
C VAL A 287 -26.01 11.22 -13.04
N ALA A 288 -25.80 11.17 -11.73
CA ALA A 288 -26.59 10.31 -10.84
C ALA A 288 -27.94 10.98 -10.56
N ALA A 289 -29.02 10.39 -11.08
CA ALA A 289 -30.37 10.90 -10.93
C ALA A 289 -30.99 10.46 -9.60
N GLU A 290 -31.21 11.41 -8.70
CA GLU A 290 -31.89 11.19 -7.43
C GLU A 290 -32.78 12.38 -7.05
N ALA A 291 -33.78 12.12 -6.21
CA ALA A 291 -34.49 13.15 -5.45
C ALA A 291 -34.73 12.71 -4.01
N ALA A 292 -34.90 13.72 -3.16
CA ALA A 292 -35.22 13.58 -1.77
C ALA A 292 -36.71 13.91 -1.54
N ASP A 293 -37.47 12.96 -1.00
CA ASP A 293 -38.81 13.24 -0.49
C ASP A 293 -38.69 13.91 0.89
N ALA A 294 -39.09 15.18 0.98
CA ALA A 294 -38.96 15.97 2.21
C ALA A 294 -39.91 15.52 3.32
N ASP A 295 -41.09 14.98 2.98
CA ASP A 295 -42.12 14.58 3.92
C ASP A 295 -41.85 13.17 4.47
N LEU A 296 -41.39 12.27 3.61
CA LEU A 296 -41.12 10.87 3.95
C LEU A 296 -39.65 10.58 4.27
N ASN A 297 -38.75 11.53 3.99
CA ASN A 297 -37.32 11.41 4.25
C ASN A 297 -36.69 10.16 3.59
N VAL A 298 -37.12 9.84 2.36
CA VAL A 298 -36.69 8.68 1.55
C VAL A 298 -35.99 9.15 0.27
N LEU A 299 -34.82 8.55 -0.04
CA LEU A 299 -34.13 8.75 -1.33
C LEU A 299 -34.80 7.92 -2.43
N ARG A 300 -35.00 8.52 -3.60
CA ARG A 300 -35.60 7.84 -4.76
C ARG A 300 -34.86 8.20 -6.04
N GLY A 301 -34.78 7.24 -6.96
CA GLY A 301 -34.32 7.49 -8.32
C GLY A 301 -35.37 8.32 -9.07
N ASP A 302 -35.14 9.63 -9.17
CA ASP A 302 -36.02 10.60 -9.84
C ASP A 302 -35.21 11.34 -10.90
N TYR A 303 -35.75 11.39 -12.12
CA TYR A 303 -35.09 11.98 -13.28
C TYR A 303 -35.62 13.40 -13.57
N SER A 304 -36.60 13.89 -12.80
CA SER A 304 -37.27 15.17 -13.02
C SER A 304 -36.27 16.32 -13.19
N ASP A 305 -35.30 16.43 -12.28
CA ASP A 305 -34.26 17.47 -12.29
C ASP A 305 -33.38 17.43 -13.55
N VAL A 306 -32.97 16.23 -13.97
CA VAL A 306 -32.10 16.03 -15.15
C VAL A 306 -32.87 16.30 -16.44
N LEU A 307 -34.17 15.96 -16.46
CA LEU A 307 -35.08 16.18 -17.59
C LEU A 307 -35.52 17.64 -17.73
N VAL A 308 -35.25 18.52 -16.75
CA VAL A 308 -35.38 19.99 -16.93
C VAL A 308 -34.44 20.49 -18.02
N ALA A 309 -33.25 19.90 -18.13
CA ALA A 309 -32.24 20.29 -19.12
C ALA A 309 -32.44 19.63 -20.51
N ARG A 310 -33.51 18.86 -20.75
CA ARG A 310 -33.70 18.10 -22.00
C ARG A 310 -33.77 18.97 -23.27
N GLU A 311 -34.16 20.24 -23.15
CA GLU A 311 -34.29 21.20 -24.25
C GLU A 311 -33.01 22.03 -24.48
N THR A 312 -31.92 21.73 -23.76
CA THR A 312 -30.65 22.47 -23.87
C THR A 312 -29.88 22.20 -25.17
N GLY A 313 -30.29 21.18 -25.94
CA GLY A 313 -29.63 20.76 -27.18
C GLY A 313 -28.54 19.70 -26.98
N LEU A 314 -28.29 19.26 -25.74
CA LEU A 314 -27.34 18.19 -25.46
C LEU A 314 -27.92 16.81 -25.82
N VAL A 315 -27.03 15.87 -26.09
CA VAL A 315 -27.38 14.46 -26.31
C VAL A 315 -27.66 13.80 -24.96
N TYR A 316 -28.74 13.02 -24.84
CA TYR A 316 -29.11 12.32 -23.61
C TYR A 316 -29.04 10.81 -23.79
N LEU A 317 -28.18 10.17 -23.00
CA LEU A 317 -28.02 8.72 -22.92
C LEU A 317 -28.38 8.22 -21.53
N ALA A 318 -29.14 7.13 -21.43
CA ALA A 318 -29.48 6.49 -20.17
C ALA A 318 -28.86 5.09 -20.06
N SER A 319 -28.37 4.77 -18.86
CA SER A 319 -27.97 3.41 -18.48
C SER A 319 -28.85 2.88 -17.35
N ASN A 320 -29.15 1.59 -17.39
CA ASN A 320 -30.10 0.96 -16.46
C ASN A 320 -29.40 -0.03 -15.52
N THR A 321 -28.31 -0.68 -15.98
CA THR A 321 -27.52 -1.64 -15.19
C THR A 321 -26.08 -1.15 -14.99
N VAL A 322 -25.34 -1.76 -14.07
CA VAL A 322 -23.91 -1.42 -13.82
C VAL A 322 -23.06 -1.64 -15.08
N GLN A 323 -23.33 -2.72 -15.82
CA GLN A 323 -22.66 -2.98 -17.09
C GLN A 323 -23.00 -1.91 -18.13
N GLU A 324 -24.26 -1.50 -18.23
CA GLU A 324 -24.65 -0.40 -19.12
C GLU A 324 -24.02 0.92 -18.66
N ALA A 325 -23.87 1.17 -17.36
CA ALA A 325 -23.22 2.38 -16.87
C ALA A 325 -21.75 2.46 -17.37
N TYR A 326 -21.06 1.33 -17.45
CA TYR A 326 -19.74 1.22 -18.08
C TYR A 326 -19.81 1.43 -19.61
N ASP A 327 -20.62 0.60 -20.30
CA ASP A 327 -20.69 0.59 -21.77
C ASP A 327 -21.17 1.95 -22.32
N ILE A 328 -22.25 2.49 -21.77
CA ILE A 328 -22.84 3.78 -22.17
C ILE A 328 -21.90 4.95 -21.83
N SER A 329 -21.07 4.86 -20.79
CA SER A 329 -20.05 5.90 -20.56
C SER A 329 -19.02 5.94 -21.70
N ILE A 330 -18.59 4.77 -22.20
CA ILE A 330 -17.70 4.70 -23.37
C ILE A 330 -18.41 5.28 -24.59
N LEU A 331 -19.67 4.90 -24.81
CA LEU A 331 -20.47 5.41 -25.92
C LEU A 331 -20.73 6.92 -25.81
N ALA A 332 -20.89 7.47 -24.62
CA ALA A 332 -21.07 8.91 -24.39
C ALA A 332 -19.82 9.68 -24.82
N HIS A 333 -18.63 9.22 -24.41
CA HIS A 333 -17.37 9.82 -24.85
C HIS A 333 -17.14 9.66 -26.37
N ALA A 334 -17.48 8.50 -26.94
CA ALA A 334 -17.38 8.27 -28.38
C ALA A 334 -18.36 9.14 -29.18
N ALA A 335 -19.61 9.27 -28.72
CA ALA A 335 -20.63 10.13 -29.32
C ALA A 335 -20.23 11.60 -29.23
N ALA A 336 -19.75 12.04 -28.07
CA ALA A 336 -19.23 13.39 -27.88
C ALA A 336 -18.11 13.70 -28.87
N SER A 337 -17.11 12.81 -28.98
CA SER A 337 -15.97 12.99 -29.87
C SER A 337 -16.34 12.90 -31.36
N GLY A 338 -17.25 11.99 -31.74
CA GLY A 338 -17.62 11.75 -33.12
C GLY A 338 -18.64 12.74 -33.71
N THR A 339 -19.47 13.36 -32.86
CA THR A 339 -20.51 14.32 -33.26
C THR A 339 -20.20 15.77 -32.88
N ALA A 340 -19.17 16.00 -32.05
CA ALA A 340 -18.86 17.29 -31.44
C ALA A 340 -20.03 17.89 -30.61
N GLN A 341 -20.96 17.05 -30.16
CA GLN A 341 -22.06 17.44 -29.27
C GLN A 341 -21.71 17.11 -27.82
N SER A 342 -22.09 17.98 -26.89
CA SER A 342 -22.00 17.65 -25.46
C SER A 342 -23.07 16.61 -25.08
N VAL A 343 -22.72 15.70 -24.18
CA VAL A 343 -23.54 14.53 -23.83
C VAL A 343 -23.85 14.51 -22.35
N ILE A 344 -25.10 14.27 -21.98
CA ILE A 344 -25.55 13.90 -20.64
C ILE A 344 -25.80 12.39 -20.62
N HIS A 345 -24.93 11.67 -19.91
CA HIS A 345 -25.14 10.29 -19.52
C HIS A 345 -25.80 10.26 -18.13
N VAL A 346 -27.04 9.80 -18.06
CA VAL A 346 -27.81 9.67 -16.82
C VAL A 346 -27.90 8.20 -16.37
N LEU A 347 -27.76 7.97 -15.07
CA LEU A 347 -28.00 6.69 -14.41
C LEU A 347 -28.84 6.89 -13.15
N ASP A 348 -29.45 5.82 -12.64
CA ASP A 348 -30.15 5.88 -11.35
C ASP A 348 -29.15 6.07 -10.20
N GLY A 349 -29.29 7.18 -9.47
CA GLY A 349 -28.44 7.57 -8.36
C GLY A 349 -28.71 6.81 -7.06
N VAL A 350 -29.79 6.03 -6.98
CA VAL A 350 -30.15 5.27 -5.78
C VAL A 350 -29.84 3.78 -5.91
N GLN A 351 -30.35 3.10 -6.95
CA GLN A 351 -30.15 1.65 -7.09
C GLN A 351 -28.88 1.32 -7.88
N THR A 352 -28.79 1.78 -9.14
CA THR A 352 -27.70 1.38 -10.06
C THR A 352 -26.33 1.91 -9.62
N SER A 353 -26.26 3.12 -9.08
CA SER A 353 -25.04 3.76 -8.57
C SER A 353 -24.24 2.90 -7.58
N HIS A 354 -24.92 2.26 -6.61
CA HIS A 354 -24.31 1.50 -5.52
C HIS A 354 -24.38 -0.02 -5.68
N GLN A 355 -25.22 -0.50 -6.60
CA GLN A 355 -25.24 -1.91 -6.95
C GLN A 355 -23.85 -2.32 -7.44
N VAL A 356 -23.30 -3.38 -6.86
CA VAL A 356 -22.02 -3.96 -7.25
C VAL A 356 -22.30 -5.18 -8.11
N GLU A 357 -21.70 -5.27 -9.29
CA GLU A 357 -21.89 -6.36 -10.23
C GLU A 357 -20.58 -6.79 -10.88
N SER A 358 -20.47 -8.08 -11.21
CA SER A 358 -19.41 -8.58 -12.09
C SER A 358 -19.68 -8.12 -13.52
N ILE A 359 -18.86 -7.18 -14.02
CA ILE A 359 -18.96 -6.65 -15.38
C ILE A 359 -17.80 -7.11 -16.26
N ASN A 360 -18.05 -7.09 -17.57
CA ASN A 360 -17.04 -7.27 -18.60
C ASN A 360 -16.42 -5.92 -18.91
N THR A 361 -15.14 -5.75 -18.59
CA THR A 361 -14.37 -4.54 -18.89
C THR A 361 -13.50 -4.73 -20.13
N VAL A 362 -13.13 -3.61 -20.73
CA VAL A 362 -12.19 -3.53 -21.85
C VAL A 362 -10.92 -2.85 -21.36
N LYS A 363 -9.75 -3.23 -21.88
CA LYS A 363 -8.49 -2.54 -21.55
C LYS A 363 -8.56 -1.06 -21.94
N ASP A 364 -8.18 -0.20 -21.01
CA ASP A 364 -8.16 1.26 -21.12
C ASP A 364 -7.56 1.79 -22.44
N ASP A 365 -6.39 1.30 -22.84
CA ASP A 365 -5.75 1.70 -24.09
C ASP A 365 -6.62 1.46 -25.34
N LYS A 366 -7.40 0.36 -25.34
CA LYS A 366 -8.31 0.05 -26.45
C LYS A 366 -9.51 0.99 -26.46
N ILE A 367 -10.03 1.37 -25.29
CA ILE A 367 -11.13 2.33 -25.17
C ILE A 367 -10.67 3.70 -25.65
N ALA A 368 -9.52 4.18 -25.17
CA ALA A 368 -8.94 5.46 -25.59
C ALA A 368 -8.66 5.49 -27.10
N SER A 369 -8.12 4.40 -27.64
CA SER A 369 -7.87 4.27 -29.08
C SER A 369 -9.16 4.29 -29.91
N PHE A 370 -10.22 3.63 -29.43
CA PHE A 370 -11.52 3.65 -30.09
C PHE A 370 -12.13 5.06 -30.11
N VAL A 371 -12.22 5.72 -28.96
CA VAL A 371 -12.79 7.08 -28.84
C VAL A 371 -12.00 8.08 -29.72
N LYS A 372 -10.66 8.01 -29.71
CA LYS A 372 -9.80 8.82 -30.57
C LYS A 372 -10.01 8.53 -32.07
N GLY A 373 -10.35 7.29 -32.42
CA GLY A 373 -10.67 6.88 -33.79
C GLY A 373 -11.99 7.47 -34.30
N GLU A 374 -12.93 7.77 -33.41
CA GLU A 374 -14.22 8.37 -33.75
C GLU A 374 -14.13 9.88 -34.03
N THR A 375 -13.17 10.59 -33.42
CA THR A 375 -12.89 12.02 -33.69
C THR A 375 -12.62 12.31 -35.18
N ARG A 376 -12.16 11.31 -35.94
CA ARG A 376 -11.79 11.44 -37.37
C ARG A 376 -12.94 11.15 -38.35
N LYS A 377 -14.12 10.76 -37.89
CA LYS A 377 -15.25 10.29 -38.73
C LYS A 377 -16.45 11.22 -38.67
N THR A 378 -16.22 12.51 -38.40
CA THR A 378 -17.21 13.54 -38.04
C THR A 378 -18.57 13.30 -38.69
N VAL A 379 -19.53 12.84 -37.89
CA VAL A 379 -20.92 12.67 -38.36
C VAL A 379 -21.62 14.01 -38.20
N VAL A 380 -21.66 14.80 -39.26
CA VAL A 380 -22.45 16.04 -39.28
C VAL A 380 -23.89 15.68 -39.61
N GLY A 381 -24.72 15.49 -38.57
CA GLY A 381 -26.17 15.41 -38.74
C GLY A 381 -26.73 16.79 -39.08
N HIS A 382 -27.42 16.92 -40.21
CA HIS A 382 -28.09 18.17 -40.60
C HIS A 382 -29.46 18.34 -39.91
N ASP A 383 -30.01 17.26 -39.33
CA ASP A 383 -31.24 17.23 -38.54
C ASP A 383 -31.13 16.18 -37.41
N GLU A 384 -32.14 16.15 -36.52
CA GLU A 384 -32.18 15.22 -35.38
C GLU A 384 -32.14 13.74 -35.81
N SER A 385 -32.79 13.38 -36.92
CA SER A 385 -32.85 11.99 -37.38
C SER A 385 -31.50 11.50 -37.89
N ALA A 386 -30.80 12.34 -38.65
CA ALA A 386 -29.45 12.10 -39.12
C ALA A 386 -28.45 12.01 -37.96
N LEU A 387 -28.61 12.85 -36.93
CA LEU A 387 -27.78 12.79 -35.72
C LEU A 387 -28.00 11.47 -34.96
N VAL A 388 -29.26 11.03 -34.79
CA VAL A 388 -29.57 9.71 -34.21
C VAL A 388 -28.94 8.57 -35.02
N SER A 389 -29.08 8.56 -36.35
CA SER A 389 -28.44 7.53 -37.19
C SER A 389 -26.92 7.55 -37.08
N GLY A 390 -26.32 8.74 -36.93
CA GLY A 390 -24.90 8.91 -36.68
C GLY A 390 -24.43 8.28 -35.38
N ILE A 391 -25.19 8.50 -34.31
CA ILE A 391 -24.94 7.92 -32.99
C ILE A 391 -25.14 6.40 -33.02
N GLU A 392 -26.19 5.88 -33.66
CA GLU A 392 -26.39 4.43 -33.82
C GLU A 392 -25.24 3.77 -34.62
N ALA A 393 -24.67 4.45 -35.61
CA ALA A 393 -23.50 3.96 -36.33
C ALA A 393 -22.24 3.89 -35.43
N ILE A 394 -22.11 4.81 -34.47
CA ILE A 394 -21.05 4.74 -33.43
C ILE A 394 -21.31 3.53 -32.52
N PHE A 395 -22.56 3.32 -32.10
CA PHE A 395 -22.94 2.17 -31.26
C PHE A 395 -22.65 0.84 -31.96
N GLU A 396 -22.95 0.74 -33.25
CA GLU A 396 -22.67 -0.45 -34.06
C GLU A 396 -21.17 -0.73 -34.13
N ARG A 397 -20.32 0.28 -34.36
CA ARG A 397 -18.86 0.10 -34.34
C ARG A 397 -18.36 -0.32 -32.95
N ALA A 398 -18.88 0.31 -31.90
CA ALA A 398 -18.53 0.00 -30.52
C ALA A 398 -18.94 -1.42 -30.12
N SER A 399 -19.96 -2.02 -30.76
CA SER A 399 -20.42 -3.38 -30.44
C SER A 399 -19.32 -4.44 -30.55
N THR A 400 -18.35 -4.24 -31.44
CA THR A 400 -17.17 -5.12 -31.58
C THR A 400 -16.18 -4.99 -30.42
N LEU A 401 -16.18 -3.84 -29.73
CA LEU A 401 -15.33 -3.53 -28.60
C LEU A 401 -15.96 -4.01 -27.28
N VAL A 402 -17.23 -3.64 -27.05
CA VAL A 402 -17.94 -3.94 -25.78
C VAL A 402 -18.67 -5.29 -25.81
N GLY A 403 -18.82 -5.90 -26.99
CA GLY A 403 -19.50 -7.20 -27.15
C GLY A 403 -21.03 -7.14 -27.06
N ARG A 404 -21.61 -5.94 -27.04
CA ARG A 404 -23.06 -5.68 -26.94
C ARG A 404 -23.51 -4.69 -27.99
N THR A 405 -24.71 -4.87 -28.52
CA THR A 405 -25.30 -3.97 -29.51
C THR A 405 -26.31 -3.07 -28.83
N TYR A 406 -26.15 -1.77 -29.03
CA TYR A 406 -27.08 -0.75 -28.53
C TYR A 406 -27.79 -0.05 -29.69
N LYS A 407 -29.05 0.37 -29.47
CA LYS A 407 -29.81 1.24 -30.38
C LYS A 407 -30.50 2.36 -29.60
N ALA A 408 -30.95 3.40 -30.30
CA ALA A 408 -31.67 4.51 -29.66
C ALA A 408 -32.95 4.03 -28.96
N PHE A 409 -33.70 3.17 -29.65
CA PHE A 409 -34.93 2.54 -29.18
C PHE A 409 -34.83 1.02 -29.35
N GLU A 410 -34.84 0.26 -28.26
CA GLU A 410 -34.74 -1.20 -28.33
C GLU A 410 -36.02 -1.85 -27.82
N TYR A 411 -36.67 -2.57 -28.74
CA TYR A 411 -37.87 -3.34 -28.50
C TYR A 411 -37.54 -4.79 -28.13
N THR A 412 -38.16 -5.30 -27.07
CA THR A 412 -38.13 -6.68 -26.63
C THR A 412 -39.55 -7.21 -26.46
N GLY A 413 -39.87 -8.36 -27.05
CA GLY A 413 -41.18 -8.98 -26.93
C GLY A 413 -41.74 -9.54 -28.24
N PRO A 414 -43.00 -9.99 -28.25
CA PRO A 414 -43.62 -10.62 -29.41
C PRO A 414 -43.78 -9.64 -30.58
N ALA A 415 -43.56 -10.09 -31.82
CA ALA A 415 -43.78 -9.24 -33.00
C ALA A 415 -45.25 -8.82 -33.21
N ASN A 416 -46.18 -9.57 -32.61
CA ASN A 416 -47.63 -9.33 -32.65
C ASN A 416 -48.16 -8.71 -31.35
N ALA A 417 -47.33 -8.01 -30.58
CA ALA A 417 -47.77 -7.35 -29.35
C ALA A 417 -48.89 -6.35 -29.60
N GLU A 418 -49.92 -6.37 -28.75
CA GLU A 418 -51.05 -5.44 -28.79
C GLU A 418 -50.86 -4.27 -27.82
N THR A 419 -50.09 -4.49 -26.75
CA THR A 419 -49.68 -3.47 -25.79
C THR A 419 -48.16 -3.32 -25.82
N VAL A 420 -47.66 -2.09 -25.93
CA VAL A 420 -46.23 -1.78 -25.84
C VAL A 420 -45.97 -0.90 -24.63
N VAL A 421 -45.09 -1.34 -23.73
CA VAL A 421 -44.67 -0.56 -22.56
C VAL A 421 -43.40 0.19 -22.93
N VAL A 422 -43.47 1.52 -23.01
CA VAL A 422 -42.31 2.38 -23.27
C VAL A 422 -41.72 2.80 -21.94
N VAL A 423 -40.44 2.50 -21.71
CA VAL A 423 -39.76 2.74 -20.43
C VAL A 423 -38.48 3.55 -20.64
N PHE A 424 -38.11 4.32 -19.60
CA PHE A 424 -36.88 5.09 -19.54
C PHE A 424 -36.28 4.98 -18.13
N GLY A 425 -34.96 4.78 -18.04
CA GLY A 425 -34.27 4.59 -16.77
C GLY A 425 -34.64 3.28 -16.06
N PRO A 426 -34.69 3.25 -14.71
CA PRO A 426 -34.67 2.01 -13.94
C PRO A 426 -35.86 1.06 -14.19
N ALA A 427 -36.99 1.54 -14.72
CA ALA A 427 -38.12 0.69 -15.13
C ALA A 427 -37.72 -0.35 -16.19
N ALA A 428 -36.69 -0.07 -17.00
CA ALA A 428 -36.16 -1.02 -17.96
C ALA A 428 -35.68 -2.34 -17.33
N ASN A 429 -35.15 -2.30 -16.10
CA ASN A 429 -34.62 -3.48 -15.43
C ASN A 429 -35.71 -4.50 -15.07
N VAL A 430 -36.93 -4.01 -14.80
CA VAL A 430 -38.07 -4.84 -14.38
C VAL A 430 -39.10 -5.06 -15.47
N ALA A 431 -38.96 -4.37 -16.61
CA ALA A 431 -39.88 -4.47 -17.74
C ALA A 431 -39.55 -5.67 -18.64
N HIS A 432 -39.78 -6.87 -18.11
CA HIS A 432 -39.65 -8.12 -18.87
C HIS A 432 -40.78 -9.08 -18.48
N ASN A 433 -41.13 -10.01 -19.38
CA ASN A 433 -42.17 -11.03 -19.18
C ASN A 433 -43.53 -10.50 -18.65
N LEU A 434 -43.96 -9.32 -19.12
CA LEU A 434 -45.18 -8.65 -18.65
C LEU A 434 -46.49 -9.25 -19.21
N GLY A 435 -46.41 -10.21 -20.13
CA GLY A 435 -47.57 -10.89 -20.72
C GLY A 435 -47.31 -11.37 -22.14
N SER A 436 -48.12 -12.32 -22.63
CA SER A 436 -47.92 -12.98 -23.94
C SER A 436 -48.18 -12.09 -25.17
N LYS A 437 -48.86 -10.95 -25.00
CA LYS A 437 -49.12 -9.93 -26.04
C LYS A 437 -48.59 -8.54 -25.65
N VAL A 438 -47.67 -8.49 -24.70
CA VAL A 438 -47.07 -7.26 -24.20
C VAL A 438 -45.61 -7.22 -24.66
N GLY A 439 -45.24 -6.14 -25.35
CA GLY A 439 -43.85 -5.83 -25.69
C GLY A 439 -43.34 -4.68 -24.85
N VAL A 440 -42.02 -4.55 -24.75
CA VAL A 440 -41.33 -3.48 -24.02
C VAL A 440 -40.41 -2.76 -24.97
N LEU A 441 -40.42 -1.43 -24.93
CA LEU A 441 -39.53 -0.57 -25.69
C LEU A 441 -38.77 0.31 -24.70
N ASN A 442 -37.49 0.04 -24.50
CA ASN A 442 -36.64 0.86 -23.64
C ASN A 442 -35.95 1.98 -24.47
N VAL A 443 -35.94 3.18 -23.94
CA VAL A 443 -35.36 4.38 -24.57
C VAL A 443 -33.94 4.59 -24.04
N ARG A 444 -32.92 4.46 -24.90
CA ARG A 444 -31.50 4.64 -24.52
C ARG A 444 -31.00 6.03 -24.88
N LEU A 445 -31.33 6.48 -26.10
CA LEU A 445 -31.03 7.82 -26.60
C LEU A 445 -32.31 8.65 -26.54
N TYR A 446 -32.46 9.47 -25.51
CA TYR A 446 -33.67 10.27 -25.29
C TYR A 446 -33.66 11.60 -26.07
N ARG A 447 -32.48 12.21 -26.20
CA ARG A 447 -32.26 13.41 -27.02
C ARG A 447 -30.99 13.23 -27.86
N PRO A 448 -30.99 13.66 -29.13
CA PRO A 448 -32.12 14.16 -29.91
C PRO A 448 -33.22 13.09 -30.11
N TRP A 449 -34.50 13.50 -30.23
CA TRP A 449 -35.63 12.57 -30.34
C TRP A 449 -36.04 12.31 -31.79
N SER A 450 -35.67 11.15 -32.34
CA SER A 450 -36.05 10.80 -33.72
C SER A 450 -37.38 10.06 -33.81
N PHE A 451 -38.41 10.77 -34.27
CA PHE A 451 -39.76 10.25 -34.58
C PHE A 451 -39.72 8.98 -35.45
N SER A 452 -38.91 8.99 -36.51
CA SER A 452 -38.76 7.88 -37.45
C SER A 452 -38.18 6.60 -36.80
N HIS A 453 -37.12 6.72 -36.01
CA HIS A 453 -36.49 5.59 -35.32
C HIS A 453 -37.44 5.01 -34.25
N PHE A 454 -38.14 5.87 -33.49
CA PHE A 454 -39.14 5.43 -32.53
C PHE A 454 -40.27 4.63 -33.20
N LEU A 455 -40.90 5.19 -34.24
CA LEU A 455 -42.01 4.54 -34.94
C LEU A 455 -41.59 3.22 -35.61
N LYS A 456 -40.35 3.12 -36.07
CA LYS A 456 -39.78 1.90 -36.64
C LYS A 456 -39.58 0.79 -35.60
N ALA A 457 -39.32 1.16 -34.34
CA ALA A 457 -39.13 0.21 -33.25
C ALA A 457 -40.45 -0.31 -32.67
N VAL A 458 -41.56 0.44 -32.80
CA VAL A 458 -42.88 0.03 -32.32
C VAL A 458 -43.56 -0.94 -33.30
N PRO A 459 -44.02 -2.13 -32.87
CA PRO A 459 -44.78 -3.05 -33.71
C PRO A 459 -46.06 -2.44 -34.27
N GLN A 460 -46.32 -2.67 -35.57
CA GLN A 460 -47.53 -2.16 -36.25
C GLN A 460 -48.84 -2.74 -35.68
N SER A 461 -48.77 -3.84 -34.93
CA SER A 461 -49.91 -4.45 -34.21
C SER A 461 -50.30 -3.73 -32.92
N ALA A 462 -49.51 -2.77 -32.45
CA ALA A 462 -49.76 -2.06 -31.21
C ALA A 462 -51.10 -1.31 -31.26
N LYS A 463 -51.96 -1.57 -30.28
CA LYS A 463 -53.24 -0.89 -30.06
C LYS A 463 -53.18 0.04 -28.85
N LYS A 464 -52.27 -0.25 -27.92
CA LYS A 464 -52.05 0.51 -26.68
C LYS A 464 -50.57 0.71 -26.45
N ILE A 465 -50.19 1.91 -26.02
CA ILE A 465 -48.86 2.24 -25.53
C ILE A 465 -48.97 2.71 -24.08
N VAL A 466 -48.24 2.08 -23.18
CA VAL A 466 -48.15 2.47 -21.76
C VAL A 466 -46.78 3.09 -21.56
N VAL A 467 -46.72 4.39 -21.32
CA VAL A 467 -45.46 5.10 -21.08
C VAL A 467 -45.20 5.12 -19.59
N VAL A 468 -44.08 4.56 -19.16
CA VAL A 468 -43.68 4.45 -17.75
C VAL A 468 -42.43 5.29 -17.53
N GLU A 469 -42.55 6.39 -16.78
CA GLU A 469 -41.46 7.35 -16.61
C GLU A 469 -41.18 7.74 -15.13
N PRO A 470 -39.90 7.92 -14.75
CA PRO A 470 -39.45 8.26 -13.40
C PRO A 470 -39.55 9.77 -13.12
N VAL A 471 -40.79 10.30 -13.05
CA VAL A 471 -41.04 11.71 -12.72
C VAL A 471 -42.06 11.84 -11.59
N SER A 472 -41.82 12.77 -10.66
CA SER A 472 -42.60 12.92 -9.42
C SER A 472 -43.90 13.72 -9.55
N SER A 473 -44.13 14.39 -10.70
CA SER A 473 -45.34 15.21 -10.93
C SER A 473 -46.57 14.36 -11.21
N SER A 474 -47.58 14.40 -10.33
CA SER A 474 -48.83 13.64 -10.52
C SER A 474 -49.86 14.32 -11.45
N THR A 475 -49.72 15.62 -11.72
CA THR A 475 -50.79 16.43 -12.36
C THR A 475 -50.51 16.81 -13.81
N ALA A 476 -49.25 17.00 -14.20
CA ALA A 476 -48.87 17.34 -15.57
C ALA A 476 -48.46 16.09 -16.35
N PRO A 477 -48.77 15.97 -17.65
CA PRO A 477 -48.25 14.88 -18.48
C PRO A 477 -46.71 14.84 -18.46
N GLY A 478 -46.13 13.64 -18.39
CA GLY A 478 -44.68 13.50 -18.33
C GLY A 478 -43.99 13.77 -19.68
N PRO A 479 -42.71 14.20 -19.68
CA PRO A 479 -42.00 14.56 -20.91
C PRO A 479 -41.88 13.39 -21.89
N LEU A 480 -41.66 12.16 -21.43
CA LEU A 480 -41.58 11.01 -22.33
C LEU A 480 -42.94 10.69 -22.94
N PHE A 481 -44.02 10.78 -22.15
CA PHE A 481 -45.38 10.63 -22.64
C PHE A 481 -45.71 11.63 -23.75
N LEU A 482 -45.27 12.89 -23.62
CA LEU A 482 -45.49 13.92 -24.63
C LEU A 482 -44.76 13.59 -25.94
N ASP A 483 -43.49 13.18 -25.88
CA ASP A 483 -42.70 12.82 -27.06
C ASP A 483 -43.27 11.60 -27.80
N VAL A 484 -43.68 10.58 -27.05
CA VAL A 484 -44.36 9.38 -27.58
C VAL A 484 -45.68 9.77 -28.24
N SER A 485 -46.50 10.58 -27.56
CA SER A 485 -47.80 11.03 -28.07
C SER A 485 -47.66 11.86 -29.35
N ALA A 486 -46.67 12.76 -29.38
CA ALA A 486 -46.33 13.55 -30.56
C ALA A 486 -45.87 12.65 -31.71
N SER A 487 -45.07 11.63 -31.43
CA SER A 487 -44.57 10.68 -32.45
C SER A 487 -45.70 9.96 -33.19
N LEU A 488 -46.77 9.61 -32.47
CA LEU A 488 -47.93 8.95 -33.07
C LEU A 488 -48.78 9.85 -33.98
N SER A 489 -48.45 11.14 -34.14
CA SER A 489 -49.03 11.97 -35.21
C SER A 489 -48.64 11.48 -36.61
N LEU A 490 -47.49 10.81 -36.73
CA LEU A 490 -46.97 10.22 -37.97
C LEU A 490 -47.23 8.71 -38.08
N TRP A 491 -48.13 8.16 -37.25
CA TRP A 491 -48.44 6.73 -37.24
C TRP A 491 -49.12 6.27 -38.54
N THR A 492 -48.59 5.22 -39.16
CA THR A 492 -49.09 4.65 -40.42
C THR A 492 -49.81 3.31 -40.26
N GLY A 493 -49.91 2.78 -39.03
CA GLY A 493 -50.60 1.52 -38.75
C GLY A 493 -52.12 1.64 -38.83
N ALA A 494 -52.81 0.50 -38.88
CA ALA A 494 -54.25 0.43 -39.16
C ALA A 494 -55.13 1.21 -38.16
N SER A 495 -54.72 1.29 -36.90
CA SER A 495 -55.37 2.10 -35.86
C SER A 495 -54.31 2.82 -35.02
N LYS A 496 -54.51 4.10 -34.73
CA LYS A 496 -53.63 4.86 -33.84
C LYS A 496 -53.69 4.27 -32.41
N PRO A 497 -52.55 3.90 -31.80
CA PRO A 497 -52.55 3.35 -30.45
C PRO A 497 -53.07 4.37 -29.42
N LYS A 498 -53.80 3.90 -28.40
CA LYS A 498 -54.13 4.71 -27.22
C LYS A 498 -52.88 4.80 -26.33
N VAL A 499 -52.47 6.01 -25.95
CA VAL A 499 -51.34 6.23 -25.04
C VAL A 499 -51.85 6.43 -23.62
N VAL A 500 -51.21 5.76 -22.65
CA VAL A 500 -51.47 5.89 -21.21
C VAL A 500 -50.18 6.38 -20.56
N ASP A 501 -50.30 7.42 -19.73
CA ASP A 501 -49.21 7.99 -18.94
C ASP A 501 -49.17 7.31 -17.57
N VAL A 502 -48.04 6.69 -17.23
CA VAL A 502 -47.78 6.06 -15.94
C VAL A 502 -46.51 6.66 -15.36
N LYS A 503 -46.64 7.27 -14.19
CA LYS A 503 -45.53 7.92 -13.50
C LYS A 503 -45.21 7.16 -12.25
N TYR A 504 -43.92 6.92 -12.00
CA TYR A 504 -43.45 6.29 -10.77
C TYR A 504 -42.42 7.20 -10.09
N GLY A 505 -42.33 7.09 -8.76
CA GLY A 505 -41.47 7.94 -7.94
C GLY A 505 -42.20 8.68 -6.81
N HIS A 506 -43.53 8.84 -6.88
CA HIS A 506 -44.32 9.54 -5.84
C HIS A 506 -44.71 8.63 -4.66
N TYR A 507 -44.86 7.33 -4.90
CA TYR A 507 -45.20 6.32 -3.90
C TYR A 507 -44.00 5.41 -3.71
N GLY A 508 -43.48 5.26 -2.49
CA GLY A 508 -42.32 4.43 -2.15
C GLY A 508 -42.48 2.92 -2.40
N SER A 509 -43.37 2.50 -3.30
CA SER A 509 -43.48 1.12 -3.76
C SER A 509 -42.24 0.77 -4.58
N ALA A 510 -41.52 -0.28 -4.15
CA ALA A 510 -40.38 -0.82 -4.89
C ALA A 510 -40.80 -1.13 -6.34
N LEU A 511 -40.15 -0.47 -7.29
CA LEU A 511 -40.31 -0.73 -8.72
C LEU A 511 -39.94 -2.20 -8.97
N SER A 512 -40.96 -3.04 -9.11
CA SER A 512 -40.81 -4.49 -9.28
C SER A 512 -41.55 -4.95 -10.52
N GLN A 513 -41.17 -6.12 -11.02
CA GLN A 513 -41.84 -6.71 -12.18
C GLN A 513 -43.33 -6.98 -11.88
N GLY A 514 -43.64 -7.48 -10.68
CA GLY A 514 -45.02 -7.73 -10.24
C GLY A 514 -45.86 -6.46 -10.22
N TRP A 515 -45.31 -5.37 -9.68
CA TRP A 515 -45.94 -4.05 -9.72
C TRP A 515 -46.21 -3.60 -11.16
N LEU A 516 -45.20 -3.67 -12.04
CA LEU A 516 -45.34 -3.21 -13.41
C LEU A 516 -46.35 -4.04 -14.20
N LYS A 517 -46.38 -5.37 -13.98
CA LYS A 517 -47.37 -6.27 -14.56
C LYS A 517 -48.79 -5.89 -14.12
N ALA A 518 -49.00 -5.67 -12.82
CA ALA A 518 -50.29 -5.27 -12.29
C ALA A 518 -50.74 -3.89 -12.83
N VAL A 519 -49.82 -2.93 -12.97
CA VAL A 519 -50.12 -1.63 -13.62
C VAL A 519 -50.57 -1.82 -15.07
N VAL A 520 -49.84 -2.62 -15.84
CA VAL A 520 -50.18 -2.91 -17.25
C VAL A 520 -51.55 -3.59 -17.34
N GLU A 521 -51.88 -4.50 -16.43
CA GLU A 521 -53.20 -5.14 -16.36
C GLU A 521 -54.32 -4.14 -16.01
N GLN A 522 -54.12 -3.26 -15.03
CA GLN A 522 -55.10 -2.20 -14.69
C GLN A 522 -55.38 -1.26 -15.87
N THR A 523 -54.38 -0.97 -16.71
CA THR A 523 -54.61 -0.14 -17.91
C THR A 523 -55.61 -0.74 -18.90
N ASN A 524 -55.95 -2.04 -18.78
CA ASN A 524 -57.01 -2.67 -19.57
C ASN A 524 -58.41 -2.30 -19.10
N ASN A 525 -58.58 -1.95 -17.83
CA ASN A 525 -59.88 -1.72 -17.20
C ASN A 525 -60.29 -0.24 -17.11
N GLY A 526 -59.38 0.71 -17.39
CA GLY A 526 -59.69 2.13 -17.41
C GLY A 526 -58.70 2.96 -16.59
N GLU A 527 -59.14 3.46 -15.44
CA GLU A 527 -58.31 4.24 -14.50
C GLU A 527 -57.27 3.34 -13.82
N VAL A 528 -56.05 3.86 -13.71
CA VAL A 528 -54.93 3.20 -13.03
C VAL A 528 -54.84 3.81 -11.64
N ASP A 529 -55.13 3.01 -10.61
CA ASP A 529 -54.94 3.40 -9.22
C ASP A 529 -53.60 2.84 -8.74
N LEU A 530 -52.56 3.65 -8.84
CA LEU A 530 -51.19 3.28 -8.45
C LEU A 530 -51.08 2.96 -6.96
N ALA A 531 -51.97 3.50 -6.10
CA ALA A 531 -51.96 3.25 -4.66
C ALA A 531 -52.58 1.89 -4.30
N ALA A 532 -53.47 1.36 -5.14
CA ALA A 532 -54.11 0.06 -4.96
C ALA A 532 -53.31 -1.13 -5.55
N VAL A 533 -52.20 -0.87 -6.25
CA VAL A 533 -51.34 -1.93 -6.82
C VAL A 533 -50.55 -2.62 -5.71
N VAL A 534 -51.04 -3.78 -5.26
CA VAL A 534 -50.27 -4.70 -4.41
C VAL A 534 -49.34 -5.50 -5.32
N ALA A 535 -48.03 -5.41 -5.08
CA ALA A 535 -47.05 -6.17 -5.85
C ALA A 535 -47.10 -7.65 -5.43
N ASP A 536 -47.76 -8.50 -6.22
CA ASP A 536 -47.56 -9.95 -6.09
C ASP A 536 -46.14 -10.29 -6.54
N THR A 537 -45.32 -10.67 -5.58
CA THR A 537 -43.92 -11.07 -5.77
C THR A 537 -43.85 -12.51 -6.26
N GLU A 538 -44.28 -12.78 -7.48
CA GLU A 538 -44.03 -14.07 -8.12
C GLU A 538 -43.26 -13.90 -9.44
N ALA A 539 -41.94 -14.04 -9.32
CA ALA A 539 -41.10 -14.56 -10.38
C ALA A 539 -40.06 -15.50 -9.75
N SER A 540 -40.39 -16.79 -9.70
CA SER A 540 -39.38 -17.83 -9.55
C SER A 540 -38.41 -17.70 -10.73
N HIS A 541 -37.13 -17.51 -10.41
CA HIS A 541 -36.07 -17.64 -11.39
C HIS A 541 -35.18 -18.81 -11.01
N ASP A 542 -35.41 -19.96 -11.65
CA ASP A 542 -34.61 -21.20 -11.48
C ASP A 542 -33.10 -21.03 -11.75
N ASN A 543 -32.66 -19.85 -12.23
CA ASN A 543 -31.29 -19.58 -12.68
C ASN A 543 -30.40 -18.86 -11.66
N PHE A 544 -30.92 -18.46 -10.49
CA PHE A 544 -30.17 -17.68 -9.50
C PHE A 544 -30.21 -18.32 -8.11
N LYS A 545 -29.09 -18.25 -7.39
CA LYS A 545 -29.05 -18.48 -5.95
C LYS A 545 -28.89 -17.15 -5.23
N GLN A 546 -29.64 -16.93 -4.16
CA GLN A 546 -29.61 -15.70 -3.38
C GLN A 546 -29.28 -15.99 -1.92
N ALA A 547 -28.42 -15.14 -1.35
CA ALA A 547 -28.18 -15.03 0.08
C ALA A 547 -28.51 -13.61 0.55
N ILE A 548 -29.14 -13.49 1.71
CA ILE A 548 -29.46 -12.19 2.34
C ILE A 548 -28.59 -12.02 3.60
N PHE A 549 -28.02 -10.86 3.76
CA PHE A 549 -27.19 -10.51 4.91
C PHE A 549 -27.81 -9.34 5.63
N TRP A 550 -27.98 -9.48 6.93
CA TRP A 550 -28.49 -8.45 7.82
C TRP A 550 -27.35 -8.04 8.73
N GLU A 551 -26.86 -6.81 8.53
CA GLU A 551 -25.69 -6.26 9.21
C GLU A 551 -26.09 -4.96 9.92
N THR A 552 -25.48 -4.65 11.05
CA THR A 552 -25.57 -3.32 11.67
C THR A 552 -24.36 -2.47 11.29
N ALA A 553 -24.45 -1.16 11.47
CA ALA A 553 -23.32 -0.24 11.30
C ALA A 553 -22.07 -0.66 12.09
N THR A 554 -22.24 -1.26 13.26
CA THR A 554 -21.15 -1.71 14.15
C THR A 554 -20.69 -3.14 13.88
N SER A 555 -21.46 -3.93 13.12
CA SER A 555 -21.10 -5.31 12.75
C SER A 555 -20.07 -5.37 11.62
N ALA A 556 -19.33 -6.49 11.59
CA ALA A 556 -18.35 -6.77 10.53
C ALA A 556 -19.02 -6.84 9.14
N PRO A 557 -18.42 -6.27 8.08
CA PRO A 557 -18.98 -6.25 6.73
C PRO A 557 -18.76 -7.57 5.98
N VAL A 558 -19.31 -8.65 6.52
CA VAL A 558 -19.16 -10.03 6.01
C VAL A 558 -19.69 -10.16 4.57
N SER A 559 -20.81 -9.53 4.27
CA SER A 559 -21.51 -9.62 2.98
C SER A 559 -20.64 -9.20 1.79
N ALA A 560 -19.88 -8.12 1.93
CA ALA A 560 -18.97 -7.59 0.92
C ALA A 560 -17.82 -8.56 0.62
N HIS A 561 -17.23 -9.13 1.67
CA HIS A 561 -16.15 -10.12 1.57
C HIS A 561 -16.62 -11.42 0.92
N VAL A 562 -17.80 -11.91 1.30
CA VAL A 562 -18.41 -13.11 0.70
C VAL A 562 -18.69 -12.89 -0.79
N ALA A 563 -19.28 -11.75 -1.19
CA ALA A 563 -19.55 -11.45 -2.60
C ALA A 563 -18.26 -11.41 -3.44
N LYS A 564 -17.22 -10.76 -2.91
CA LYS A 564 -15.89 -10.71 -3.53
C LYS A 564 -15.29 -12.09 -3.69
N HIS A 565 -15.32 -12.90 -2.64
CA HIS A 565 -14.82 -14.26 -2.68
C HIS A 565 -15.52 -15.05 -3.78
N LEU A 566 -16.86 -15.10 -3.74
CA LEU A 566 -17.67 -15.90 -4.67
C LEU A 566 -17.48 -15.49 -6.14
N SER A 567 -17.20 -14.20 -6.40
CA SER A 567 -16.88 -13.69 -7.75
C SER A 567 -15.57 -14.24 -8.31
N SER A 568 -14.59 -14.51 -7.44
CA SER A 568 -13.26 -14.98 -7.84
C SER A 568 -13.14 -16.50 -7.96
N THR A 569 -14.11 -17.24 -7.41
CA THR A 569 -14.01 -18.70 -7.22
C THR A 569 -15.00 -19.51 -8.06
N VAL A 570 -16.31 -19.30 -7.87
CA VAL A 570 -17.35 -20.27 -8.30
C VAL A 570 -18.38 -19.68 -9.27
N ALA A 571 -18.82 -18.44 -9.09
CA ALA A 571 -19.87 -17.86 -9.91
C ALA A 571 -19.30 -17.20 -11.17
N LYS A 572 -20.00 -17.33 -12.31
CA LYS A 572 -19.62 -16.58 -13.53
C LYS A 572 -19.93 -15.10 -13.38
N ARG A 573 -21.04 -14.77 -12.70
CA ARG A 573 -21.43 -13.40 -12.36
C ARG A 573 -22.02 -13.37 -10.94
N VAL A 574 -21.63 -12.34 -10.20
CA VAL A 574 -22.12 -12.03 -8.85
C VAL A 574 -22.69 -10.62 -8.85
N GLN A 575 -23.80 -10.44 -8.16
CA GLN A 575 -24.35 -9.14 -7.83
C GLN A 575 -24.47 -8.98 -6.32
N HIS A 576 -24.13 -7.80 -5.82
CA HIS A 576 -24.21 -7.40 -4.43
C HIS A 576 -24.96 -6.06 -4.36
N SER A 577 -26.16 -6.07 -3.79
CA SER A 577 -27.02 -4.89 -3.65
C SER A 577 -27.40 -4.68 -2.19
N SER A 578 -27.23 -3.47 -1.68
CA SER A 578 -27.41 -3.15 -0.26
C SER A 578 -28.43 -2.03 -0.07
N ARG A 579 -29.22 -2.13 0.98
CA ARG A 579 -30.19 -1.13 1.44
C ARG A 579 -29.88 -0.78 2.88
N VAL A 580 -30.04 0.49 3.26
CA VAL A 580 -29.74 0.96 4.62
C VAL A 580 -30.91 1.72 5.22
N ASN A 581 -31.27 1.39 6.45
CA ASN A 581 -32.17 2.18 7.27
C ASN A 581 -31.40 2.71 8.47
N SER A 582 -31.48 4.02 8.68
CA SER A 582 -30.71 4.76 9.67
C SER A 582 -31.58 5.43 10.75
N PHE A 583 -32.88 5.13 10.79
CA PHE A 583 -33.84 5.72 11.74
C PHE A 583 -33.91 4.98 13.08
N ARG A 584 -33.42 3.74 13.16
CA ARG A 584 -33.34 2.95 14.40
C ARG A 584 -32.04 3.29 15.15
N HIS A 585 -31.98 3.00 16.46
CA HIS A 585 -30.81 3.29 17.32
C HIS A 585 -29.49 2.75 16.76
N THR A 586 -29.54 1.64 16.01
CA THR A 586 -28.46 1.11 15.19
C THR A 586 -28.90 1.09 13.74
N ALA A 587 -28.08 1.65 12.84
CA ALA A 587 -28.40 1.58 11.41
C ALA A 587 -28.27 0.12 10.93
N VAL A 588 -29.27 -0.36 10.21
CA VAL A 588 -29.36 -1.73 9.68
C VAL A 588 -29.15 -1.71 8.17
N VAL A 589 -28.32 -2.63 7.70
CA VAL A 589 -27.94 -2.86 6.31
C VAL A 589 -28.48 -4.23 5.90
N GLU A 590 -29.39 -4.26 4.94
CA GLU A 590 -29.83 -5.49 4.27
C GLU A 590 -29.07 -5.58 2.94
N THR A 591 -28.22 -6.59 2.80
CA THR A 591 -27.46 -6.86 1.58
C THR A 591 -27.93 -8.15 0.93
N ARG A 592 -28.24 -8.11 -0.36
CA ARG A 592 -28.57 -9.28 -1.17
C ARG A 592 -27.40 -9.62 -2.09
N VAL A 593 -26.91 -10.85 -1.97
CA VAL A 593 -25.88 -11.40 -2.86
C VAL A 593 -26.52 -12.44 -3.76
N GLN A 594 -26.55 -12.16 -5.06
CA GLN A 594 -27.10 -13.05 -6.08
C GLN A 594 -25.98 -13.67 -6.92
N LEU A 595 -26.11 -14.96 -7.19
CA LEU A 595 -25.16 -15.76 -7.94
C LEU A 595 -25.84 -16.36 -9.16
N THR A 596 -25.21 -16.27 -10.33
CA THR A 596 -25.67 -16.96 -11.53
C THR A 596 -24.54 -17.68 -12.26
N THR A 597 -24.90 -18.79 -12.88
CA THR A 597 -24.05 -19.54 -13.80
C THR A 597 -24.21 -19.06 -15.25
N SER A 598 -25.22 -18.23 -15.52
CA SER A 598 -25.45 -17.61 -16.83
C SER A 598 -24.52 -16.42 -17.05
N ALA A 599 -23.89 -16.35 -18.23
CA ALA A 599 -23.07 -15.20 -18.59
C ALA A 599 -23.91 -13.96 -18.95
N THR A 600 -25.17 -14.15 -19.37
CA THR A 600 -25.98 -13.09 -20.00
C THR A 600 -27.33 -12.84 -19.32
N ALA A 601 -27.75 -13.66 -18.36
CA ALA A 601 -29.03 -13.44 -17.68
C ALA A 601 -29.02 -12.09 -16.92
N PRO A 602 -30.06 -11.25 -17.06
CA PRO A 602 -30.20 -10.04 -16.25
C PRO A 602 -30.50 -10.43 -14.80
N PHE A 603 -29.87 -9.76 -13.85
CA PHE A 603 -30.24 -9.89 -12.45
C PHE A 603 -31.63 -9.28 -12.22
N ALA A 604 -32.44 -9.93 -11.41
CA ALA A 604 -33.79 -9.50 -11.07
C ALA A 604 -33.98 -9.54 -9.55
N GLU A 605 -34.86 -8.70 -9.02
CA GLU A 605 -35.15 -8.69 -7.58
C GLU A 605 -35.94 -9.95 -7.20
N VAL A 606 -35.26 -10.96 -6.66
CA VAL A 606 -35.89 -12.17 -6.12
C VAL A 606 -36.35 -11.88 -4.70
N ALA A 607 -37.63 -12.11 -4.42
CA ALA A 607 -38.24 -11.74 -3.14
C ALA A 607 -37.66 -12.54 -1.95
N THR A 608 -37.55 -13.86 -2.13
CA THR A 608 -37.09 -14.81 -1.10
C THR A 608 -35.66 -15.31 -1.37
N ALA A 609 -35.02 -15.88 -0.35
CA ALA A 609 -33.69 -16.48 -0.45
C ALA A 609 -33.61 -17.84 0.25
N SER A 610 -32.70 -18.69 -0.23
CA SER A 610 -32.38 -20.00 0.33
C SER A 610 -31.53 -19.92 1.60
N TYR A 611 -30.96 -18.75 1.88
CA TYR A 611 -30.04 -18.51 2.97
C TYR A 611 -30.09 -17.07 3.46
N ALA A 612 -30.03 -16.87 4.78
CA ALA A 612 -29.72 -15.59 5.37
C ALA A 612 -28.67 -15.68 6.47
N ALA A 613 -27.87 -14.62 6.63
CA ALA A 613 -26.96 -14.43 7.75
C ALA A 613 -27.27 -13.12 8.48
N VAL A 614 -27.48 -13.18 9.79
CA VAL A 614 -27.75 -12.06 10.67
C VAL A 614 -26.53 -11.85 11.56
N GLN A 615 -25.81 -10.75 11.38
CA GLN A 615 -24.56 -10.47 12.11
C GLN A 615 -24.78 -9.95 13.54
N ASP A 616 -26.02 -9.59 13.88
CA ASP A 616 -26.42 -9.12 15.21
C ASP A 616 -27.87 -9.56 15.48
N ALA A 617 -28.07 -10.36 16.53
CA ALA A 617 -29.37 -10.93 16.87
C ALA A 617 -30.44 -9.88 17.23
N SER A 618 -30.06 -8.65 17.61
CA SER A 618 -31.01 -7.56 17.88
C SER A 618 -31.87 -7.21 16.66
N ILE A 619 -31.40 -7.49 15.44
CA ILE A 619 -32.17 -7.28 14.21
C ILE A 619 -33.46 -8.12 14.20
N LEU A 620 -33.48 -9.28 14.85
CA LEU A 620 -34.66 -10.17 14.91
C LEU A 620 -35.82 -9.57 15.70
N GLU A 621 -35.56 -8.56 16.55
CA GLU A 621 -36.60 -7.81 17.28
C GLU A 621 -37.18 -6.67 16.44
N ASP A 622 -36.39 -6.13 15.51
CA ASP A 622 -36.75 -4.96 14.71
C ASP A 622 -37.29 -5.30 13.31
N TYR A 623 -37.04 -6.51 12.80
CA TYR A 623 -37.39 -6.91 11.43
C TYR A 623 -37.91 -8.36 11.35
N ASP A 624 -38.88 -8.59 10.45
CA ASP A 624 -39.31 -9.94 10.07
C ASP A 624 -38.37 -10.53 9.02
N VAL A 625 -37.22 -11.01 9.48
CA VAL A 625 -36.19 -11.62 8.63
C VAL A 625 -36.71 -12.87 7.91
N LEU A 626 -37.63 -13.62 8.53
CA LEU A 626 -38.11 -14.91 8.01
C LEU A 626 -39.08 -14.76 6.82
N ASP A 627 -39.77 -13.63 6.69
CA ASP A 627 -40.60 -13.34 5.50
C ASP A 627 -39.78 -13.44 4.20
N SER A 628 -38.53 -12.98 4.25
CA SER A 628 -37.58 -12.98 3.12
C SER A 628 -36.93 -14.33 2.80
N LEU A 629 -37.31 -15.41 3.50
CA LEU A 629 -36.75 -16.75 3.32
C LEU A 629 -37.77 -17.71 2.70
N GLU A 630 -37.26 -18.62 1.85
CA GLU A 630 -38.04 -19.74 1.30
C GLU A 630 -38.19 -20.88 2.31
N GLU A 631 -39.08 -21.84 1.99
CA GLU A 631 -39.25 -23.04 2.81
C GLU A 631 -37.97 -23.91 2.77
N GLY A 632 -37.50 -24.37 3.94
CA GLY A 632 -36.27 -25.16 4.06
C GLY A 632 -34.97 -24.35 4.04
N ALA A 633 -35.05 -23.02 4.04
CA ALA A 633 -33.88 -22.14 4.05
C ALA A 633 -33.01 -22.30 5.31
N ILE A 634 -31.77 -21.81 5.24
CA ILE A 634 -30.85 -21.74 6.39
C ILE A 634 -30.78 -20.30 6.88
N LEU A 635 -30.87 -20.11 8.21
CA LEU A 635 -30.63 -18.84 8.87
C LEU A 635 -29.43 -18.98 9.82
N LEU A 636 -28.32 -18.29 9.54
CA LEU A 636 -27.18 -18.17 10.44
C LEU A 636 -27.29 -16.89 11.27
N VAL A 637 -27.19 -16.98 12.60
CA VAL A 637 -27.25 -15.82 13.50
C VAL A 637 -25.97 -15.74 14.33
N ASN A 638 -25.28 -14.61 14.25
CA ASN A 638 -24.16 -14.30 15.13
C ASN A 638 -24.69 -13.84 16.49
N THR A 639 -24.48 -14.66 17.52
CA THR A 639 -24.99 -14.42 18.87
C THR A 639 -24.28 -15.30 19.90
N PRO A 640 -24.11 -14.83 21.16
CA PRO A 640 -23.61 -15.66 22.26
C PRO A 640 -24.63 -16.67 22.80
N TRP A 641 -25.83 -16.77 22.19
CA TRP A 641 -26.90 -17.64 22.68
C TRP A 641 -26.58 -19.12 22.48
N THR A 642 -26.97 -19.94 23.46
CA THR A 642 -27.03 -21.40 23.29
C THR A 642 -28.32 -21.82 22.58
N ALA A 643 -28.39 -23.07 22.11
CA ALA A 643 -29.60 -23.61 21.50
C ALA A 643 -30.83 -23.54 22.43
N ASP A 644 -30.64 -23.77 23.75
CA ASP A 644 -31.70 -23.67 24.75
C ASP A 644 -32.13 -22.20 24.98
N GLU A 645 -31.17 -21.28 25.00
CA GLU A 645 -31.48 -19.85 25.14
C GLU A 645 -32.25 -19.30 23.94
N ALA A 646 -31.98 -19.80 22.73
CA ALA A 646 -32.72 -19.41 21.53
C ALA A 646 -34.22 -19.72 21.64
N GLU A 647 -34.62 -20.78 22.36
CA GLU A 647 -36.04 -21.07 22.60
C GLU A 647 -36.72 -19.99 23.45
N THR A 648 -36.00 -19.33 24.35
CA THR A 648 -36.58 -18.35 25.29
C THR A 648 -36.44 -16.90 24.83
N LYS A 649 -35.37 -16.59 24.08
CA LYS A 649 -35.05 -15.24 23.61
C LYS A 649 -35.73 -14.88 22.30
N THR A 650 -36.21 -15.86 21.52
CA THR A 650 -36.95 -15.61 20.28
C THR A 650 -38.46 -15.50 20.54
N SER A 651 -39.13 -14.61 19.79
CA SER A 651 -40.57 -14.41 19.95
C SER A 651 -41.37 -15.65 19.56
N PRO A 652 -42.57 -15.88 20.14
CA PRO A 652 -43.46 -16.97 19.73
C PRO A 652 -43.80 -16.94 18.23
N ALA A 653 -44.00 -15.74 17.66
CA ALA A 653 -44.27 -15.57 16.23
C ALA A 653 -43.08 -15.99 15.36
N PHE A 654 -41.85 -15.64 15.77
CA PHE A 654 -40.63 -16.05 15.07
C PHE A 654 -40.46 -17.58 15.08
N ARG A 655 -40.69 -18.23 16.23
CA ARG A 655 -40.62 -19.71 16.36
C ARG A 655 -41.69 -20.40 15.52
N LEU A 656 -42.94 -19.89 15.52
CA LEU A 656 -44.00 -20.40 14.65
C LEU A 656 -43.63 -20.29 13.17
N ALA A 657 -43.03 -19.17 12.74
CA ALA A 657 -42.58 -18.97 11.37
C ALA A 657 -41.40 -19.89 11.00
N LEU A 658 -40.44 -20.11 11.90
CA LEU A 658 -39.35 -21.09 11.72
C LEU A 658 -39.90 -22.50 11.46
N GLY A 659 -40.84 -22.96 12.32
CA GLY A 659 -41.45 -24.28 12.20
C GLY A 659 -42.31 -24.41 10.94
N THR A 660 -43.09 -23.37 10.62
CA THR A 660 -44.00 -23.38 9.46
C THR A 660 -43.23 -23.43 8.13
N LYS A 661 -42.16 -22.65 8.00
CA LYS A 661 -41.28 -22.65 6.81
C LYS A 661 -40.17 -23.70 6.87
N GLN A 662 -40.11 -24.52 7.92
CA GLN A 662 -39.05 -25.53 8.12
C GLN A 662 -37.62 -24.95 8.00
N ILE A 663 -37.42 -23.73 8.51
CA ILE A 663 -36.13 -23.01 8.40
C ILE A 663 -35.14 -23.58 9.41
N ARG A 664 -33.93 -23.91 8.98
CA ARG A 664 -32.84 -24.38 9.84
C ARG A 664 -32.10 -23.21 10.46
N LEU A 665 -32.14 -23.09 11.80
CA LEU A 665 -31.48 -22.04 12.56
C LEU A 665 -30.10 -22.50 13.04
N LEU A 666 -29.05 -21.79 12.63
CA LEU A 666 -27.66 -21.97 13.05
C LEU A 666 -27.21 -20.77 13.87
N LEU A 667 -26.49 -21.01 14.97
CA LEU A 667 -25.94 -19.99 15.85
C LEU A 667 -24.40 -20.06 15.85
N ILE A 668 -23.74 -18.91 15.99
CA ILE A 668 -22.28 -18.81 16.16
C ILE A 668 -21.94 -17.57 16.98
N ASP A 669 -20.94 -17.64 17.88
CA ASP A 669 -20.42 -16.47 18.60
C ASP A 669 -19.08 -16.01 18.03
N LEU A 670 -19.14 -15.18 16.99
CA LEU A 670 -17.94 -14.64 16.33
C LEU A 670 -17.14 -13.71 17.25
N ASP A 671 -17.79 -13.06 18.22
CA ASP A 671 -17.16 -12.12 19.14
C ASP A 671 -16.24 -12.83 20.13
N THR A 672 -16.74 -13.91 20.74
CA THR A 672 -15.93 -14.74 21.64
C THR A 672 -14.80 -15.45 20.89
N ILE A 673 -15.07 -16.01 19.71
CA ILE A 673 -14.03 -16.65 18.88
C ILE A 673 -12.92 -15.66 18.51
N ALA A 674 -13.28 -14.44 18.09
CA ALA A 674 -12.29 -13.42 17.74
C ALA A 674 -11.45 -13.02 18.96
N LYS A 675 -12.09 -12.83 20.12
CA LYS A 675 -11.39 -12.49 21.38
C LYS A 675 -10.40 -13.57 21.81
N ASP A 676 -10.79 -14.84 21.76
CA ASP A 676 -9.94 -15.97 22.13
C ASP A 676 -8.70 -16.10 21.25
N LEU A 677 -8.84 -15.73 19.96
CA LEU A 677 -7.76 -15.77 18.99
C LEU A 677 -6.92 -14.48 18.94
N GLY A 678 -7.29 -13.45 19.70
CA GLY A 678 -6.64 -12.13 19.65
C GLY A 678 -6.90 -11.38 18.34
N LEU A 679 -8.01 -11.68 17.65
CA LEU A 679 -8.41 -11.09 16.39
C LEU A 679 -9.36 -9.90 16.62
N ALA A 680 -9.17 -8.82 15.86
CA ALA A 680 -10.05 -7.66 15.86
C ALA A 680 -10.26 -7.13 14.43
N GLY A 681 -11.32 -6.36 14.22
CA GLY A 681 -11.63 -5.72 12.93
C GLY A 681 -11.72 -6.71 11.76
N VAL A 682 -10.71 -6.68 10.87
CA VAL A 682 -10.62 -7.55 9.68
C VAL A 682 -10.61 -9.04 10.05
N GLY A 683 -10.05 -9.42 11.22
CA GLY A 683 -10.06 -10.81 11.69
C GLY A 683 -11.44 -11.36 12.02
N LYS A 684 -12.28 -10.54 12.64
CA LYS A 684 -13.69 -10.89 12.89
C LYS A 684 -14.46 -11.03 11.56
N THR A 685 -14.15 -10.18 10.59
CA THR A 685 -14.78 -10.23 9.26
C THR A 685 -14.44 -11.52 8.53
N LEU A 686 -13.18 -11.97 8.60
CA LEU A 686 -12.75 -13.25 8.02
C LEU A 686 -13.46 -14.44 8.69
N LEU A 687 -13.60 -14.45 10.02
CA LEU A 687 -14.35 -15.49 10.72
C LEU A 687 -15.81 -15.56 10.26
N GLY A 688 -16.47 -14.40 10.12
CA GLY A 688 -17.83 -14.32 9.58
C GLY A 688 -17.92 -14.80 8.13
N GLU A 689 -16.95 -14.45 7.28
CA GLU A 689 -16.86 -14.94 5.90
C GLU A 689 -16.74 -16.47 5.86
N ILE A 690 -15.86 -17.04 6.69
CA ILE A 690 -15.68 -18.50 6.82
C ILE A 690 -16.99 -19.17 7.24
N ALA A 691 -17.66 -18.64 8.27
CA ALA A 691 -18.92 -19.19 8.79
C ALA A 691 -20.02 -19.21 7.72
N VAL A 692 -20.16 -18.12 6.95
CA VAL A 692 -21.14 -18.04 5.87
C VAL A 692 -20.79 -18.99 4.74
N LEU A 693 -19.57 -18.95 4.20
CA LEU A 693 -19.16 -19.81 3.07
C LEU A 693 -19.32 -21.29 3.40
N LYS A 694 -19.08 -21.66 4.66
CA LYS A 694 -19.22 -23.03 5.14
C LYS A 694 -20.69 -23.48 5.23
N THR A 695 -21.57 -22.62 5.73
CA THR A 695 -22.98 -22.96 5.97
C THR A 695 -23.87 -22.73 4.75
N PHE A 696 -23.45 -21.89 3.80
CA PHE A 696 -24.24 -21.55 2.61
C PHE A 696 -24.40 -22.73 1.63
N SER A 697 -23.33 -23.46 1.28
CA SER A 697 -23.45 -24.74 0.55
C SER A 697 -22.15 -25.55 0.53
N SER A 698 -22.30 -26.88 0.64
CA SER A 698 -21.20 -27.87 0.69
C SER A 698 -20.22 -27.79 -0.50
N ASN A 699 -20.70 -27.49 -1.71
CA ASN A 699 -19.87 -27.39 -2.91
C ASN A 699 -18.95 -26.16 -2.92
N TYR A 700 -19.31 -25.11 -2.16
CA TYR A 700 -18.51 -23.88 -2.10
C TYR A 700 -17.37 -24.02 -1.07
N ARG A 701 -17.46 -24.95 -0.11
CA ARG A 701 -16.41 -25.25 0.88
C ARG A 701 -15.06 -25.54 0.20
N GLU A 702 -15.01 -26.49 -0.73
CA GLU A 702 -13.73 -26.93 -1.33
C GLU A 702 -13.17 -25.93 -2.35
N ALA A 703 -14.03 -25.32 -3.17
CA ALA A 703 -13.63 -24.39 -4.22
C ALA A 703 -13.21 -23.00 -3.69
N ALA A 704 -13.78 -22.56 -2.57
CA ALA A 704 -13.50 -21.29 -1.93
C ALA A 704 -12.16 -21.30 -1.19
N PHE A 705 -11.99 -22.27 -0.28
CA PHE A 705 -10.78 -22.34 0.56
C PHE A 705 -9.53 -22.77 -0.23
N GLY A 706 -9.68 -23.62 -1.25
CA GLY A 706 -8.56 -24.01 -2.11
C GLY A 706 -7.90 -22.84 -2.86
N LYS A 707 -8.66 -21.78 -3.20
CA LYS A 707 -8.12 -20.57 -3.83
C LYS A 707 -7.55 -19.56 -2.84
N ILE A 708 -8.10 -19.44 -1.62
CA ILE A 708 -7.45 -18.67 -0.55
C ILE A 708 -6.08 -19.31 -0.25
N GLU A 709 -6.02 -20.64 -0.11
CA GLU A 709 -4.77 -21.36 0.08
C GLU A 709 -3.79 -21.12 -1.09
N GLN A 710 -4.23 -21.27 -2.34
CA GLN A 710 -3.38 -21.03 -3.53
C GLN A 710 -2.87 -19.60 -3.66
N LYS A 711 -3.68 -18.60 -3.28
CA LYS A 711 -3.29 -17.17 -3.36
C LYS A 711 -2.05 -16.87 -2.51
N TYR A 712 -1.86 -17.62 -1.43
CA TYR A 712 -0.75 -17.43 -0.49
C TYR A 712 0.36 -18.48 -0.61
N ASP A 713 0.13 -19.55 -1.38
CA ASP A 713 1.07 -20.64 -1.64
C ASP A 713 2.33 -20.17 -2.40
N SER A 714 2.22 -19.11 -3.20
CA SER A 714 3.36 -18.54 -3.95
C SER A 714 4.43 -17.89 -3.06
N SER A 715 4.17 -17.73 -1.76
CA SER A 715 5.10 -17.08 -0.80
C SER A 715 5.70 -18.03 0.24
N ASN A 716 5.52 -19.36 0.08
CA ASN A 716 6.08 -20.36 1.00
C ASN A 716 5.60 -20.19 2.46
N ASN A 717 4.43 -19.59 2.66
CA ASN A 717 3.96 -19.17 3.97
C ASN A 717 3.14 -20.29 4.63
N ARG A 718 3.81 -21.38 5.03
CA ARG A 718 3.19 -22.56 5.68
C ARG A 718 2.31 -22.18 6.89
N ALA A 719 2.73 -21.18 7.66
CA ALA A 719 2.00 -20.65 8.81
C ALA A 719 0.62 -20.09 8.44
N LEU A 720 0.46 -19.58 7.22
CA LEU A 720 -0.79 -18.99 6.74
C LEU A 720 -1.84 -20.07 6.41
N LYS A 721 -1.40 -21.16 5.76
CA LYS A 721 -2.27 -22.31 5.52
C LYS A 721 -2.73 -22.94 6.83
N GLU A 722 -1.81 -23.11 7.78
CA GLU A 722 -2.12 -23.64 9.11
C GLU A 722 -3.11 -22.73 9.86
N LEU A 723 -2.93 -21.40 9.79
CA LEU A 723 -3.87 -20.43 10.37
C LEU A 723 -5.27 -20.55 9.80
N ILE A 724 -5.42 -20.51 8.48
CA ILE A 724 -6.74 -20.60 7.84
C ILE A 724 -7.41 -21.93 8.16
N THR A 725 -6.64 -23.02 8.17
CA THR A 725 -7.15 -24.35 8.53
C THR A 725 -7.67 -24.36 9.97
N GLU A 726 -6.93 -23.79 10.92
CA GLU A 726 -7.34 -23.71 12.32
C GLU A 726 -8.58 -22.82 12.51
N LEU A 727 -8.66 -21.67 11.81
CA LEU A 727 -9.85 -20.82 11.82
C LEU A 727 -11.07 -21.57 11.31
N VAL A 728 -10.94 -22.30 10.20
CA VAL A 728 -12.02 -23.11 9.63
C VAL A 728 -12.46 -24.21 10.59
N GLU A 729 -11.52 -24.93 11.20
CA GLU A 729 -11.82 -25.96 12.19
C GLU A 729 -12.49 -25.41 13.45
N LYS A 730 -12.05 -24.24 13.92
CA LYS A 730 -12.63 -23.56 15.08
C LYS A 730 -14.06 -23.14 14.77
N VAL A 731 -14.32 -22.52 13.62
CA VAL A 731 -15.69 -22.20 13.19
C VAL A 731 -16.54 -23.47 13.05
N ASP A 732 -16.00 -24.56 12.50
CA ASP A 732 -16.75 -25.84 12.36
C ASP A 732 -17.20 -26.43 13.70
N LYS A 733 -16.40 -26.24 14.75
CA LYS A 733 -16.70 -26.73 16.10
C LYS A 733 -17.70 -25.85 16.86
N GLU A 734 -17.73 -24.55 16.56
CA GLU A 734 -18.50 -23.55 17.32
C GLU A 734 -19.85 -23.20 16.67
N VAL A 735 -20.12 -23.62 15.43
CA VAL A 735 -21.46 -23.49 14.81
C VAL A 735 -22.41 -24.50 15.45
N VAL A 736 -23.51 -24.01 16.03
CA VAL A 736 -24.52 -24.83 16.71
C VAL A 736 -25.84 -24.78 15.93
N GLU A 737 -26.40 -25.94 15.56
CA GLU A 737 -27.74 -26.03 14.98
C GLU A 737 -28.79 -26.14 16.09
N VAL A 738 -29.83 -25.30 16.04
CA VAL A 738 -30.96 -25.35 16.97
C VAL A 738 -31.92 -26.46 16.53
N PRO A 739 -32.19 -27.48 17.37
CA PRO A 739 -33.11 -28.56 17.02
C PRO A 739 -34.52 -28.04 16.73
N GLN A 740 -35.16 -28.57 15.68
CA GLN A 740 -36.56 -28.27 15.40
C GLN A 740 -37.46 -28.79 16.52
N ASN A 741 -38.28 -27.91 17.09
CA ASN A 741 -39.22 -28.26 18.15
C ASN A 741 -40.65 -28.41 17.57
N PRO A 742 -41.28 -29.61 17.65
CA PRO A 742 -42.64 -29.82 17.15
C PRO A 742 -43.69 -28.88 17.75
N ASN A 743 -43.45 -28.38 18.98
CA ASN A 743 -44.37 -27.47 19.66
C ASN A 743 -44.47 -26.09 19.02
N TRP A 744 -43.51 -25.71 18.17
CA TRP A 744 -43.56 -24.43 17.46
C TRP A 744 -44.76 -24.34 16.52
N LEU A 745 -45.14 -25.44 15.87
CA LEU A 745 -46.30 -25.49 14.96
C LEU A 745 -47.65 -25.37 15.69
N THR A 746 -47.68 -25.74 16.97
CA THR A 746 -48.88 -25.69 17.82
C THR A 746 -48.92 -24.47 18.73
N THR A 747 -47.99 -23.53 18.56
CA THR A 747 -47.94 -22.32 19.38
C THR A 747 -49.09 -21.38 19.01
N GLU A 748 -50.05 -21.21 19.92
CA GLU A 748 -51.14 -20.25 19.75
C GLU A 748 -50.64 -18.84 20.05
N LEU A 749 -50.69 -17.96 19.04
CA LEU A 749 -50.36 -16.55 19.20
C LEU A 749 -51.57 -15.78 19.76
N THR A 750 -51.32 -14.97 20.78
CA THR A 750 -52.28 -13.95 21.24
C THR A 750 -52.53 -12.90 20.15
N GLU A 751 -53.65 -12.19 20.22
CA GLU A 751 -53.94 -11.11 19.26
C GLU A 751 -52.89 -9.98 19.30
N GLU A 752 -52.29 -9.72 20.47
CA GLU A 752 -51.19 -8.76 20.62
C GLU A 752 -49.92 -9.24 19.92
N GLU A 753 -49.55 -10.52 20.05
CA GLU A 753 -48.37 -11.09 19.38
C GLU A 753 -48.54 -11.13 17.86
N LYS A 754 -49.76 -11.41 17.36
CA LYS A 754 -50.07 -11.33 15.93
C LYS A 754 -49.94 -9.90 15.42
N ALA A 755 -50.46 -8.92 16.15
CA ALA A 755 -50.36 -7.51 15.78
C ALA A 755 -48.90 -7.03 15.79
N ALA A 756 -48.11 -7.44 16.80
CA ALA A 756 -46.69 -7.11 16.88
C ALA A 756 -45.88 -7.72 15.72
N ALA A 757 -46.11 -9.00 15.40
CA ALA A 757 -45.46 -9.65 14.26
C ALA A 757 -45.82 -9.00 12.93
N GLN A 758 -47.10 -8.63 12.73
CA GLN A 758 -47.54 -7.92 11.52
C GLN A 758 -47.00 -6.50 11.41
N ALA A 759 -46.62 -5.87 12.54
CA ALA A 759 -46.06 -4.52 12.56
C ALA A 759 -44.56 -4.48 12.22
N LEU A 760 -43.85 -5.62 12.25
CA LEU A 760 -42.43 -5.67 11.92
C LEU A 760 -42.21 -5.38 10.42
N PRO A 761 -41.29 -4.46 10.07
CA PRO A 761 -40.86 -4.27 8.70
C PRO A 761 -40.26 -5.56 8.12
N LYS A 762 -40.70 -5.90 6.90
CA LYS A 762 -40.22 -7.08 6.17
C LYS A 762 -38.94 -6.82 5.35
N ARG A 763 -38.62 -5.56 5.09
CA ARG A 763 -37.50 -5.10 4.26
C ARG A 763 -36.96 -3.78 4.76
N VAL A 764 -35.69 -3.54 4.48
CA VAL A 764 -35.04 -2.25 4.76
C VAL A 764 -35.44 -1.20 3.70
N VAL A 765 -35.92 -0.05 4.17
CA VAL A 765 -36.28 1.11 3.33
C VAL A 765 -35.17 2.18 3.41
N PRO A 766 -34.59 2.62 2.27
CA PRO A 766 -33.57 3.67 2.24
C PRO A 766 -34.07 5.02 2.81
N THR A 767 -33.28 5.67 3.66
CA THR A 767 -33.65 6.94 4.34
C THR A 767 -32.57 8.03 4.18
N ILE A 768 -32.97 9.31 4.12
CA ILE A 768 -32.09 10.48 3.88
C ILE A 768 -31.36 10.93 5.16
N ARG A 769 -32.07 11.15 6.28
CA ARG A 769 -31.53 11.86 7.46
C ARG A 769 -30.49 11.15 8.32
N GLY A 770 -30.35 9.83 8.29
CA GLY A 770 -29.49 9.15 9.28
C GLY A 770 -28.07 8.82 8.81
N LEU A 771 -27.70 9.16 7.56
CA LEU A 771 -26.31 9.05 7.10
C LEU A 771 -25.37 10.14 7.64
N ALA A 772 -25.89 11.12 8.39
CA ALA A 772 -25.06 12.10 9.12
C ALA A 772 -25.17 11.91 10.64
N GLY A 773 -26.37 11.65 11.18
CA GLY A 773 -26.59 11.49 12.63
C GLY A 773 -26.07 10.18 13.23
N ALA A 774 -26.16 9.05 12.50
CA ALA A 774 -25.57 7.79 12.96
C ALA A 774 -24.02 7.82 12.92
N PHE A 775 -23.45 8.71 12.11
CA PHE A 775 -22.01 8.95 12.04
C PHE A 775 -21.52 9.81 13.21
N GLU A 776 -22.37 10.62 13.84
CA GLU A 776 -22.01 11.32 15.09
C GLU A 776 -22.12 10.42 16.33
N ALA A 777 -23.15 9.58 16.42
CA ALA A 777 -23.25 8.58 17.49
C ALA A 777 -22.15 7.51 17.37
N SER A 778 -21.77 7.16 16.15
CA SER A 778 -20.58 6.34 15.89
C SER A 778 -19.28 7.15 15.91
N LYS A 779 -19.27 8.47 15.82
CA LYS A 779 -18.08 9.23 16.27
C LYS A 779 -17.86 9.01 17.75
N THR A 780 -18.91 8.92 18.58
CA THR A 780 -18.73 8.53 19.99
C THR A 780 -18.47 7.04 20.18
N ALA A 781 -19.05 6.13 19.38
CA ALA A 781 -18.86 4.68 19.54
C ALA A 781 -17.62 4.13 18.82
N ALA A 782 -17.25 4.68 17.68
CA ALA A 782 -16.01 4.44 16.93
C ALA A 782 -14.86 5.35 17.39
N ALA A 783 -15.08 6.53 18.00
CA ALA A 783 -14.05 7.09 18.87
C ALA A 783 -13.98 6.32 20.19
N ALA A 784 -15.06 5.73 20.72
CA ALA A 784 -14.97 4.82 21.87
C ALA A 784 -14.37 3.46 21.52
N ALA A 785 -14.53 2.96 20.28
CA ALA A 785 -14.00 1.69 19.75
C ALA A 785 -12.61 1.85 19.14
N ALA A 786 -12.32 2.98 18.49
CA ALA A 786 -10.95 3.42 18.22
C ALA A 786 -10.27 3.69 19.55
N SER A 787 -10.94 4.35 20.52
CA SER A 787 -10.45 4.49 21.90
C SER A 787 -10.59 3.25 22.76
N THR A 788 -11.13 2.11 22.32
CA THR A 788 -10.96 0.82 23.04
C THR A 788 -9.98 -0.09 22.32
N SER A 789 -9.74 0.13 21.03
CA SER A 789 -8.57 -0.39 20.32
C SER A 789 -7.29 0.38 20.70
N THR A 790 -7.40 1.64 21.12
CA THR A 790 -6.33 2.44 21.72
C THR A 790 -6.41 2.57 23.23
N ALA A 791 -7.52 2.32 23.94
CA ALA A 791 -7.49 2.19 25.42
C ALA A 791 -6.92 0.85 25.92
N ALA A 792 -6.55 -0.06 25.02
CA ALA A 792 -5.60 -1.10 25.38
C ALA A 792 -4.12 -0.62 25.31
N VAL A 793 -3.87 0.64 24.90
CA VAL A 793 -2.52 1.19 24.64
C VAL A 793 -2.31 2.66 25.08
N GLU A 794 -3.32 3.40 25.57
CA GLU A 794 -3.11 4.64 26.34
C GLU A 794 -3.07 4.34 27.85
N GLU A 795 -2.11 3.52 28.26
CA GLU A 795 -1.46 3.72 29.55
C GLU A 795 -0.34 4.73 29.32
N ASP A 796 -0.22 5.68 30.26
CA ASP A 796 0.74 6.78 30.26
C ASP A 796 2.08 6.43 29.60
N ALA A 797 2.63 7.35 28.80
CA ALA A 797 3.86 7.24 28.03
C ALA A 797 5.15 6.92 28.86
N GLU A 798 5.01 6.64 30.16
CA GLU A 798 6.05 6.12 31.04
C GLU A 798 5.94 4.62 31.34
N THR A 799 4.91 3.89 30.85
CA THR A 799 4.71 2.46 31.21
C THR A 799 4.24 1.55 30.06
N ALA A 800 4.74 1.73 28.84
CA ALA A 800 4.54 0.73 27.78
C ALA A 800 5.40 -0.54 28.06
N LEU A 801 4.91 -1.44 28.91
CA LEU A 801 5.49 -2.77 29.09
C LEU A 801 5.29 -3.60 27.82
N ALA A 802 6.32 -4.35 27.43
CA ALA A 802 6.19 -5.32 26.36
C ALA A 802 5.07 -6.34 26.69
N LYS A 803 4.35 -6.83 25.68
CA LYS A 803 3.27 -7.82 25.85
C LYS A 803 3.60 -9.10 25.09
N THR A 804 3.24 -10.25 25.66
CA THR A 804 3.23 -11.54 24.95
C THR A 804 1.91 -11.67 24.19
N ALA A 805 1.97 -11.89 22.87
CA ALA A 805 0.79 -12.03 22.00
C ALA A 805 0.63 -13.48 21.48
N THR A 806 -0.59 -13.87 21.08
CA THR A 806 -0.81 -15.13 20.37
C THR A 806 -0.15 -15.09 18.99
N TRP A 807 0.32 -16.23 18.48
CA TRP A 807 0.93 -16.29 17.15
C TRP A 807 -0.09 -15.91 16.06
N HIS A 808 -1.39 -16.16 16.28
CA HIS A 808 -2.49 -15.75 15.41
C HIS A 808 -2.48 -14.23 15.17
N GLN A 809 -2.26 -13.42 16.21
CA GLN A 809 -2.21 -11.96 16.09
C GLN A 809 -1.04 -11.49 15.22
N ALA A 810 0.15 -12.07 15.41
CA ALA A 810 1.33 -11.75 14.61
C ALA A 810 1.15 -12.19 13.14
N ALA A 811 0.64 -13.41 12.92
CA ALA A 811 0.33 -13.90 11.58
C ALA A 811 -0.71 -13.01 10.88
N PHE A 812 -1.69 -12.49 11.63
CA PHE A 812 -2.71 -11.60 11.10
C PHE A 812 -2.15 -10.21 10.71
N GLN A 813 -1.29 -9.62 11.55
CA GLN A 813 -0.62 -8.36 11.23
C GLN A 813 0.29 -8.48 10.00
N LEU A 814 0.98 -9.62 9.85
CA LEU A 814 1.79 -9.91 8.66
C LEU A 814 0.94 -10.09 7.40
N MET A 815 -0.19 -10.81 7.49
CA MET A 815 -1.12 -10.99 6.37
C MET A 815 -1.75 -9.68 5.89
N PHE A 816 -2.13 -8.83 6.83
CA PHE A 816 -2.88 -7.61 6.58
C PHE A 816 -2.03 -6.38 6.92
N GLY A 817 -0.77 -6.37 6.49
CA GLY A 817 0.17 -5.30 6.81
C GLY A 817 -0.35 -3.90 6.43
N GLU A 818 -1.14 -3.81 5.35
CA GLU A 818 -1.82 -2.57 4.95
C GLU A 818 -2.83 -2.08 6.00
N SER A 819 -3.58 -2.99 6.64
CA SER A 819 -4.61 -2.67 7.64
C SER A 819 -4.02 -2.34 9.01
N TYR A 820 -2.82 -2.84 9.31
CA TYR A 820 -2.13 -2.64 10.59
C TYR A 820 -0.91 -1.72 10.48
N ALA A 821 -0.71 -1.06 9.33
CA ALA A 821 0.46 -0.24 9.03
C ALA A 821 1.80 -0.94 9.38
N THR A 822 1.86 -2.25 9.11
CA THR A 822 3.03 -3.08 9.43
C THR A 822 4.08 -2.92 8.33
N GLU A 823 5.27 -2.46 8.71
CA GLU A 823 6.39 -2.28 7.79
C GLU A 823 7.50 -3.30 8.07
N HIS A 824 7.97 -3.97 7.02
CA HIS A 824 9.19 -4.77 7.05
C HIS A 824 10.40 -3.89 6.78
N LYS A 825 10.86 -3.16 7.80
CA LYS A 825 12.01 -2.25 7.69
C LYS A 825 13.17 -2.71 8.60
N LEU A 826 14.39 -2.70 8.06
CA LEU A 826 15.60 -2.70 8.88
C LEU A 826 15.67 -1.36 9.62
N SER A 827 16.06 -1.38 10.90
CA SER A 827 16.14 -0.19 11.75
C SER A 827 16.88 0.97 11.06
N ASP A 828 16.45 2.21 11.30
CA ASP A 828 16.94 3.45 10.67
C ASP A 828 18.43 3.82 10.95
N ASP A 829 19.17 2.96 11.64
CA ASP A 829 20.63 3.11 11.77
C ASP A 829 21.27 2.55 10.49
N HIS A 830 22.33 3.17 9.95
CA HIS A 830 22.98 2.76 8.69
C HIS A 830 23.56 1.34 8.76
N HIS A 831 22.69 0.34 8.64
CA HIS A 831 22.96 -1.08 8.72
C HIS A 831 22.89 -1.67 7.32
N TYR A 832 23.85 -2.52 7.01
CA TYR A 832 23.95 -3.23 5.75
C TYR A 832 23.90 -4.73 6.02
N VAL A 833 23.25 -5.49 5.13
CA VAL A 833 23.32 -6.95 5.16
C VAL A 833 24.28 -7.37 4.06
N VAL A 834 25.36 -8.06 4.43
CA VAL A 834 26.41 -8.52 3.52
C VAL A 834 26.53 -10.05 3.59
N GLN A 835 26.93 -10.67 2.49
CA GLN A 835 27.06 -12.13 2.40
C GLN A 835 28.51 -12.55 2.54
N ILE A 836 28.80 -13.61 3.30
CA ILE A 836 30.15 -14.14 3.47
C ILE A 836 30.58 -14.90 2.21
N THR A 837 31.68 -14.46 1.59
CA THR A 837 32.26 -15.08 0.39
C THR A 837 33.45 -15.97 0.70
N GLU A 838 34.21 -15.66 1.75
CA GLU A 838 35.33 -16.48 2.19
C GLU A 838 35.44 -16.48 3.72
N HIS A 839 35.69 -17.65 4.29
CA HIS A 839 35.99 -17.83 5.71
C HIS A 839 37.16 -18.80 5.85
N LYS A 840 38.36 -18.26 6.06
CA LYS A 840 39.61 -19.01 5.96
C LYS A 840 40.46 -18.89 7.22
N ARG A 841 40.73 -20.03 7.86
CA ARG A 841 41.71 -20.10 8.96
C ARG A 841 43.12 -19.82 8.43
N LEU A 842 43.84 -18.90 9.07
CA LEU A 842 45.22 -18.51 8.73
C LEU A 842 46.28 -19.21 9.59
N THR A 843 45.90 -19.80 10.72
CA THR A 843 46.80 -20.56 11.61
C THR A 843 46.63 -22.07 11.41
N PRO A 844 47.68 -22.89 11.62
CA PRO A 844 47.54 -24.35 11.57
C PRO A 844 46.48 -24.86 12.56
N THR A 845 45.77 -25.95 12.22
CA THR A 845 44.76 -26.58 13.10
C THR A 845 45.35 -27.11 14.40
N THR A 846 46.65 -27.46 14.39
CA THR A 846 47.43 -27.88 15.56
C THR A 846 47.86 -26.73 16.47
N TYR A 847 47.59 -25.48 16.09
CA TYR A 847 47.96 -24.30 16.86
C TYR A 847 46.79 -23.81 17.73
N ASP A 848 47.11 -23.37 18.95
CA ASP A 848 46.14 -22.99 19.98
C ASP A 848 45.30 -21.76 19.59
N ARG A 849 45.90 -20.78 18.90
CA ARG A 849 45.18 -19.58 18.49
C ARG A 849 44.50 -19.76 17.15
N TYR A 850 43.17 -19.61 17.14
CA TYR A 850 42.38 -19.59 15.91
C TYR A 850 42.31 -18.17 15.34
N VAL A 851 43.14 -17.87 14.34
CA VAL A 851 43.10 -16.62 13.57
C VAL A 851 42.54 -16.92 12.19
N PHE A 852 41.60 -16.11 11.71
CA PHE A 852 40.94 -16.32 10.44
C PHE A 852 40.71 -15.01 9.67
N HIS A 853 40.65 -15.17 8.36
CA HIS A 853 40.28 -14.17 7.38
C HIS A 853 38.80 -14.36 7.03
N LEU A 854 38.08 -13.24 6.92
CA LEU A 854 36.68 -13.22 6.55
C LEU A 854 36.48 -12.22 5.42
N GLU A 855 35.92 -12.65 4.29
CA GLU A 855 35.51 -11.77 3.19
C GLU A 855 34.00 -11.73 3.08
N MET A 856 33.46 -10.53 2.81
CA MET A 856 32.04 -10.29 2.64
C MET A 856 31.78 -9.50 1.35
N ASP A 857 30.76 -9.91 0.60
CA ASP A 857 30.29 -9.24 -0.60
C ASP A 857 29.55 -7.96 -0.26
N THR A 858 29.85 -6.90 -1.01
CA THR A 858 29.23 -5.58 -0.90
C THR A 858 28.51 -5.17 -2.19
N LEU A 859 28.52 -6.02 -3.22
CA LEU A 859 27.78 -5.80 -4.45
C LEU A 859 26.28 -5.63 -4.15
N GLU A 860 25.64 -4.64 -4.76
CA GLU A 860 24.20 -4.32 -4.57
C GLU A 860 23.77 -3.89 -3.14
N THR A 861 24.67 -3.91 -2.15
CA THR A 861 24.37 -3.50 -0.76
C THR A 861 24.41 -1.98 -0.54
N GLY A 862 25.11 -1.25 -1.41
CA GLY A 862 25.36 0.18 -1.24
C GLY A 862 26.40 0.53 -0.16
N LEU A 863 27.05 -0.46 0.47
CA LEU A 863 28.06 -0.25 1.52
C LEU A 863 29.30 0.44 0.93
N LYS A 864 29.65 1.61 1.48
CA LYS A 864 30.88 2.34 1.18
C LYS A 864 31.68 2.57 2.46
N TYR A 865 33.01 2.39 2.36
CA TYR A 865 33.93 2.57 3.47
C TYR A 865 35.23 3.21 3.00
N GLU A 866 35.86 3.99 3.88
CA GLU A 866 37.14 4.62 3.62
C GLU A 866 38.28 3.86 4.30
N ILE A 867 39.51 4.14 3.86
CA ILE A 867 40.71 3.55 4.44
C ILE A 867 40.86 3.96 5.91
N GLY A 868 40.92 2.96 6.78
CA GLY A 868 41.02 3.14 8.23
C GLY A 868 39.74 2.82 8.99
N ASP A 869 38.59 2.81 8.31
CA ASP A 869 37.31 2.56 8.96
C ASP A 869 37.24 1.18 9.63
N ALA A 870 36.38 1.09 10.64
CA ALA A 870 36.08 -0.16 11.32
C ALA A 870 34.68 -0.66 10.93
N LEU A 871 34.56 -1.96 10.69
CA LEU A 871 33.30 -2.63 10.45
C LEU A 871 32.70 -3.09 11.79
N GLY A 872 31.54 -2.54 12.14
CA GLY A 872 30.73 -2.94 13.28
C GLY A 872 29.93 -4.20 12.96
N ILE A 873 30.30 -5.32 13.56
CA ILE A 873 29.58 -6.59 13.43
C ILE A 873 28.50 -6.70 14.51
N HIS A 874 27.26 -6.92 14.09
CA HIS A 874 26.13 -7.17 15.00
C HIS A 874 26.01 -8.68 15.28
N GLY A 875 26.79 -9.15 16.26
CA GLY A 875 26.86 -10.56 16.63
C GLY A 875 25.62 -11.06 17.38
N TRP A 876 25.35 -12.36 17.29
CA TRP A 876 24.22 -13.02 17.96
C TRP A 876 24.69 -13.86 19.14
N ASN A 877 23.79 -14.08 20.11
CA ASN A 877 23.97 -15.13 21.11
C ASN A 877 23.88 -16.51 20.44
N ASP A 878 24.51 -17.50 21.07
CA ASP A 878 24.47 -18.89 20.59
C ASP A 878 23.05 -19.44 20.65
N THR A 879 22.55 -19.95 19.53
CA THR A 879 21.16 -20.43 19.41
C THR A 879 20.83 -21.48 20.45
N GLN A 880 21.75 -22.42 20.71
CA GLN A 880 21.49 -23.53 21.60
C GLN A 880 21.43 -23.06 23.06
N GLU A 881 22.35 -22.17 23.46
CA GLU A 881 22.33 -21.62 24.82
C GLU A 881 21.08 -20.76 25.09
N VAL A 882 20.58 -20.06 24.07
CA VAL A 882 19.31 -19.31 24.16
C VAL A 882 18.12 -20.26 24.29
N LEU A 883 18.06 -21.33 23.50
CA LEU A 883 16.98 -22.32 23.60
C LEU A 883 16.95 -23.00 24.97
N GLU A 884 18.12 -23.38 25.51
CA GLU A 884 18.23 -23.93 26.86
C GLU A 884 17.82 -22.92 27.95
N PHE A 885 18.08 -21.63 27.73
CA PHE A 885 17.61 -20.58 28.63
C PHE A 885 16.08 -20.39 28.55
N ILE A 886 15.50 -20.41 27.35
CA ILE A 886 14.04 -20.31 27.14
C ILE A 886 13.32 -21.48 27.82
N GLU A 887 13.86 -22.70 27.68
CA GLU A 887 13.33 -23.89 28.35
C GLU A 887 13.41 -23.75 29.88
N PHE A 888 14.53 -23.29 30.43
CA PHE A 888 14.67 -22.98 31.86
C PHE A 888 13.64 -21.94 32.33
N TYR A 889 13.33 -20.94 31.51
CA TYR A 889 12.37 -19.87 31.81
C TYR A 889 10.89 -20.30 31.68
N GLY A 890 10.62 -21.52 31.19
CA GLY A 890 9.27 -22.04 31.00
C GLY A 890 8.52 -21.45 29.81
N GLU A 891 9.22 -20.88 28.83
CA GLU A 891 8.65 -20.18 27.68
C GLU A 891 8.84 -20.97 26.37
N LYS A 892 8.19 -20.53 25.29
CA LYS A 892 8.35 -21.10 23.95
C LYS A 892 9.19 -20.20 23.04
N PRO A 893 10.08 -20.74 22.20
CA PRO A 893 10.88 -19.94 21.27
C PRO A 893 10.05 -19.06 20.32
N GLU A 894 8.88 -19.54 19.93
CA GLU A 894 7.90 -18.88 19.07
C GLU A 894 6.97 -17.88 19.78
N SER A 895 7.06 -17.73 21.10
CA SER A 895 6.29 -16.74 21.84
C SER A 895 6.55 -15.34 21.26
N ILE A 896 5.50 -14.60 20.95
CA ILE A 896 5.61 -13.27 20.33
C ILE A 896 5.87 -12.23 21.41
N VAL A 897 6.90 -11.41 21.22
CA VAL A 897 7.25 -10.30 22.11
C VAL A 897 7.07 -9.00 21.35
N VAL A 898 6.16 -8.15 21.85
CA VAL A 898 5.93 -6.80 21.33
C VAL A 898 6.69 -5.81 22.18
N ALA A 899 7.74 -5.18 21.63
CA ALA A 899 8.56 -4.21 22.34
C ALA A 899 8.40 -2.80 21.74
N PRO A 900 8.07 -1.77 22.54
CA PRO A 900 8.03 -0.40 22.05
C PRO A 900 9.45 0.08 21.74
N ARG A 901 9.66 0.56 20.52
CA ARG A 901 10.93 1.11 20.05
C ARG A 901 10.81 2.61 19.92
N GLN A 902 11.72 3.32 20.57
CA GLN A 902 11.84 4.76 20.35
C GLN A 902 12.46 5.04 18.97
N PRO A 903 12.08 6.13 18.31
CA PRO A 903 12.74 6.58 17.09
C PRO A 903 14.25 6.77 17.35
N ALA A 904 15.08 6.52 16.33
CA ALA A 904 16.52 6.79 16.43
C ALA A 904 16.77 8.25 16.81
N LYS A 905 17.88 8.54 17.52
CA LYS A 905 18.23 9.91 17.95
C LYS A 905 18.35 10.91 16.78
N ASN A 906 18.56 10.41 15.56
CA ASN A 906 18.70 11.19 14.34
C ASN A 906 17.43 11.16 13.47
N ALA A 907 16.31 10.62 13.97
CA ALA A 907 15.06 10.55 13.24
C ALA A 907 14.48 11.96 12.98
N PRO A 908 13.72 12.15 11.89
CA PRO A 908 13.07 13.43 11.60
C PRO A 908 12.24 13.93 12.79
N ALA A 909 12.27 15.25 13.03
CA ALA A 909 11.50 15.87 14.10
C ALA A 909 10.00 15.54 13.95
N GLY A 910 9.40 14.91 14.97
CA GLY A 910 8.01 14.43 14.95
C GLY A 910 7.83 12.93 14.77
N SER A 911 8.91 12.15 14.65
CA SER A 911 8.83 10.68 14.58
C SER A 911 8.22 10.10 15.86
N LYS A 912 7.18 9.26 15.71
CA LYS A 912 6.47 8.62 16.84
C LYS A 912 7.13 7.28 17.22
N PRO A 913 7.05 6.86 18.49
CA PRO A 913 7.40 5.49 18.88
C PRO A 913 6.58 4.47 18.08
N PHE A 914 7.19 3.34 17.76
CA PHE A 914 6.52 2.24 17.05
C PHE A 914 6.78 0.92 17.78
N ASN A 915 5.87 -0.04 17.61
CA ASN A 915 6.01 -1.36 18.22
C ASN A 915 6.80 -2.28 17.29
N GLN A 916 7.85 -2.91 17.81
CA GLN A 916 8.58 -3.97 17.14
C GLN A 916 8.04 -5.32 17.61
N VAL A 917 7.69 -6.20 16.67
CA VAL A 917 7.18 -7.55 16.95
C VAL A 917 8.23 -8.57 16.53
N ASN A 918 8.75 -9.33 17.48
CA ASN A 918 9.74 -10.39 17.25
C ASN A 918 9.35 -11.65 18.02
N THR A 919 9.90 -12.81 17.64
CA THR A 919 9.82 -14.00 18.51
C THR A 919 10.74 -13.85 19.72
N LEU A 920 10.43 -14.55 20.82
CA LEU A 920 11.26 -14.59 22.02
C LEU A 920 12.68 -15.04 21.69
N LEU A 921 12.81 -16.04 20.81
CA LEU A 921 14.11 -16.48 20.30
C LEU A 921 14.87 -15.32 19.64
N GLN A 922 14.25 -14.56 18.74
CA GLN A 922 14.90 -13.44 18.06
C GLN A 922 15.32 -12.34 19.05
N VAL A 923 14.48 -12.00 20.03
CA VAL A 923 14.80 -10.99 21.05
C VAL A 923 16.02 -11.41 21.87
N LEU A 924 15.99 -12.62 22.44
CA LEU A 924 17.08 -13.12 23.29
C LEU A 924 18.33 -13.44 22.49
N GLN A 925 18.21 -13.79 21.22
CA GLN A 925 19.35 -14.11 20.36
C GLN A 925 20.03 -12.87 19.80
N GLN A 926 19.26 -11.89 19.33
CA GLN A 926 19.76 -10.80 18.48
C GLN A 926 19.73 -9.43 19.15
N GLN A 927 18.94 -9.25 20.22
CA GLN A 927 18.72 -7.94 20.83
C GLN A 927 19.31 -7.82 22.23
N LEU A 928 19.17 -8.82 23.09
CA LEU A 928 19.58 -8.74 24.50
C LEU A 928 20.92 -9.45 24.78
N ASP A 929 21.80 -8.81 25.55
CA ASP A 929 23.11 -9.35 25.95
C ASP A 929 23.00 -10.32 27.15
N LEU A 930 22.31 -11.43 26.90
CA LEU A 930 21.99 -12.46 27.90
C LEU A 930 23.24 -13.15 28.49
N PHE A 931 24.28 -13.34 27.67
CA PHE A 931 25.54 -13.97 28.08
C PHE A 931 26.66 -12.96 28.38
N GLY A 932 26.31 -11.68 28.48
CA GLY A 932 27.21 -10.61 28.89
C GLY A 932 27.49 -10.58 30.38
N ARG A 933 28.41 -9.71 30.78
CA ARG A 933 28.80 -9.50 32.18
C ARG A 933 27.75 -8.67 32.94
N PRO A 934 27.21 -9.16 34.06
CA PRO A 934 26.23 -8.43 34.86
C PRO A 934 26.85 -7.24 35.58
N SER A 935 26.14 -6.11 35.55
CA SER A 935 26.52 -4.89 36.28
C SER A 935 25.95 -4.89 37.70
N LYS A 936 26.49 -4.09 38.62
CA LYS A 936 25.89 -3.93 39.97
C LYS A 936 24.41 -3.52 39.92
N ARG A 937 24.01 -2.75 38.89
CA ARG A 937 22.62 -2.34 38.66
C ARG A 937 21.72 -3.55 38.38
N PHE A 938 22.19 -4.52 37.61
CA PHE A 938 21.43 -5.74 37.30
C PHE A 938 21.06 -6.52 38.59
N TYR A 939 22.01 -6.70 39.51
CA TYR A 939 21.73 -7.34 40.80
C TYR A 939 20.70 -6.55 41.62
N ALA A 940 20.80 -5.22 41.63
CA ALA A 940 19.82 -4.37 42.32
C ALA A 940 18.41 -4.49 41.69
N ASP A 941 18.32 -4.54 40.36
CA ASP A 941 17.05 -4.67 39.65
C ASP A 941 16.38 -6.04 39.86
N LEU A 942 17.13 -7.09 40.22
CA LEU A 942 16.60 -8.43 40.54
C LEU A 942 15.97 -8.54 41.94
N ILE A 943 16.41 -7.72 42.90
CA ILE A 943 15.97 -7.79 44.32
C ILE A 943 14.44 -7.68 44.45
N ARG A 944 13.79 -6.87 43.60
CA ARG A 944 12.32 -6.68 43.61
C ARG A 944 11.53 -7.91 43.14
N PHE A 945 12.16 -8.81 42.38
CA PHE A 945 11.53 -10.02 41.86
C PHE A 945 11.80 -11.24 42.74
N ALA A 946 12.78 -11.15 43.66
CA ALA A 946 13.16 -12.25 44.55
C ALA A 946 12.03 -12.56 45.54
N THR A 947 11.34 -13.67 45.33
CA THR A 947 10.28 -14.15 46.23
C THR A 947 10.82 -14.87 47.46
N ASN A 948 12.05 -15.40 47.41
CA ASN A 948 12.73 -16.05 48.52
C ASN A 948 13.52 -15.03 49.38
N PRO A 949 13.21 -14.87 50.68
CA PRO A 949 13.90 -13.91 51.55
C PRO A 949 15.41 -14.10 51.63
N THR A 950 15.89 -15.35 51.61
CA THR A 950 17.33 -15.66 51.71
C THR A 950 18.08 -15.25 50.43
N GLU A 951 17.49 -15.47 49.26
CA GLU A 951 18.07 -15.02 47.98
C GLU A 951 18.07 -13.49 47.88
N LYS A 952 17.01 -12.84 48.39
CA LYS A 952 16.92 -11.39 48.44
C LYS A 952 18.01 -10.75 49.31
N GLU A 953 18.18 -11.22 50.54
CA GLU A 953 19.27 -10.77 51.43
C GLU A 953 20.65 -11.02 50.80
N ARG A 954 20.79 -12.12 50.05
CA ARG A 954 22.04 -12.44 49.36
C ARG A 954 22.35 -11.47 48.22
N LEU A 955 21.35 -11.12 47.41
CA LEU A 955 21.47 -10.12 46.35
C LEU A 955 21.80 -8.73 46.93
N GLU A 956 21.20 -8.36 48.07
CA GLU A 956 21.48 -7.12 48.80
C GLU A 956 22.92 -7.08 49.34
N PHE A 957 23.43 -8.20 49.89
CA PHE A 957 24.81 -8.32 50.33
C PHE A 957 25.81 -8.12 49.17
N LEU A 958 25.55 -8.71 48.00
CA LEU A 958 26.47 -8.64 46.85
C LEU A 958 26.68 -7.22 46.30
N ILE A 959 25.71 -6.33 46.50
CA ILE A 959 25.81 -4.93 46.08
C ILE A 959 26.34 -4.00 47.19
N SER A 960 26.46 -4.49 48.44
CA SER A 960 26.93 -3.71 49.59
C SER A 960 28.45 -3.48 49.56
N ALA A 961 28.95 -2.66 50.50
CA ALA A 961 30.38 -2.43 50.67
C ALA A 961 31.11 -3.68 51.17
N GLU A 962 30.44 -4.46 52.02
CA GLU A 962 30.94 -5.70 52.62
C GLU A 962 31.05 -6.84 51.58
N GLY A 963 30.13 -6.90 50.60
CA GLY A 963 30.15 -7.88 49.50
C GLY A 963 31.07 -7.52 48.32
N ALA A 964 31.78 -6.39 48.36
CA ALA A 964 32.57 -5.91 47.23
C ALA A 964 33.70 -6.86 46.80
N ALA A 965 34.29 -7.59 47.76
CA ALA A 965 35.31 -8.61 47.46
C ALA A 965 34.70 -9.80 46.70
N GLU A 966 33.54 -10.31 47.15
CA GLU A 966 32.86 -11.43 46.49
C GLU A 966 32.32 -11.03 45.10
N PHE A 967 31.82 -9.80 44.96
CA PHE A 967 31.45 -9.26 43.65
C PHE A 967 32.64 -9.25 42.68
N LYS A 968 33.84 -8.94 43.18
CA LYS A 968 35.08 -8.98 42.38
C LYS A 968 35.42 -10.42 41.98
N ASP A 969 35.31 -11.38 42.90
CA ASP A 969 35.56 -12.79 42.61
C ASP A 969 34.59 -13.31 41.52
N ARG A 970 33.32 -12.90 41.56
CA ARG A 970 32.31 -13.22 40.54
C ARG A 970 32.61 -12.61 39.17
N VAL A 971 33.21 -11.43 39.17
CA VAL A 971 33.72 -10.78 37.95
C VAL A 971 34.89 -11.54 37.38
N ASP A 972 35.85 -11.94 38.23
CA ASP A 972 37.02 -12.73 37.85
C ASP A 972 36.61 -14.13 37.37
N GLU A 973 35.48 -14.65 37.89
CA GLU A 973 34.82 -15.89 37.45
C GLU A 973 34.04 -15.75 36.13
N THR A 974 33.87 -14.52 35.61
CA THR A 974 33.16 -14.24 34.35
C THR A 974 31.73 -14.78 34.30
N LEU A 975 30.99 -14.66 35.42
CA LEU A 975 29.56 -15.00 35.46
C LEU A 975 28.74 -14.11 34.52
N THR A 976 27.70 -14.67 33.92
CA THR A 976 26.81 -14.00 32.95
C THR A 976 25.45 -13.67 33.54
N HIS A 977 24.64 -12.82 32.88
CA HIS A 977 23.25 -12.56 33.32
C HIS A 977 22.44 -13.86 33.44
N ALA A 978 22.57 -14.77 32.47
CA ALA A 978 21.93 -16.09 32.51
C ALA A 978 22.42 -16.97 33.67
N ASP A 979 23.72 -16.93 34.01
CA ASP A 979 24.24 -17.69 35.16
C ASP A 979 23.64 -17.17 36.48
N ILE A 980 23.48 -15.85 36.63
CA ILE A 980 22.88 -15.24 37.84
C ILE A 980 21.39 -15.54 37.95
N LEU A 981 20.63 -15.49 36.85
CA LEU A 981 19.20 -15.87 36.84
C LEU A 981 18.99 -17.35 37.21
N ARG A 982 19.95 -18.23 36.87
CA ARG A 982 19.94 -19.64 37.30
C ARG A 982 20.36 -19.83 38.75
N GLU A 983 21.26 -18.98 39.28
CA GLU A 983 21.70 -19.02 40.68
C GLU A 983 20.59 -18.55 41.64
N PHE A 984 19.78 -17.57 41.23
CA PHE A 984 18.69 -16.98 42.01
C PHE A 984 17.32 -17.22 41.34
N PRO A 985 16.82 -18.46 41.30
CA PRO A 985 15.60 -18.81 40.56
C PRO A 985 14.35 -18.14 41.14
N SER A 986 14.37 -17.68 42.39
CA SER A 986 13.24 -16.96 42.98
C SER A 986 13.12 -15.52 42.47
N ALA A 987 14.20 -14.95 41.91
CA ALA A 987 14.26 -13.64 41.29
C ALA A 987 13.97 -13.76 39.79
N HIS A 988 12.69 -13.97 39.47
CA HIS A 988 12.22 -14.39 38.14
C HIS A 988 11.34 -13.33 37.45
N PRO A 989 11.92 -12.30 36.80
CA PRO A 989 11.16 -11.31 36.02
C PRO A 989 10.34 -11.95 34.89
N SER A 990 9.30 -11.30 34.42
CA SER A 990 8.62 -11.67 33.16
C SER A 990 9.48 -11.33 31.93
N VAL A 991 9.19 -11.93 30.77
CA VAL A 991 9.88 -11.62 29.50
C VAL A 991 9.88 -10.11 29.18
N PRO A 992 8.76 -9.37 29.34
CA PRO A 992 8.75 -7.92 29.22
C PRO A 992 9.67 -7.16 30.17
N GLU A 993 9.85 -7.65 31.39
CA GLU A 993 10.73 -7.02 32.39
C GLU A 993 12.19 -7.32 32.08
N LEU A 994 12.51 -8.49 31.52
CA LEU A 994 13.85 -8.81 31.04
C LEU A 994 14.33 -7.82 29.95
N LEU A 995 13.44 -7.38 29.06
CA LEU A 995 13.76 -6.34 28.05
C LEU A 995 14.21 -5.02 28.65
N GLN A 996 13.74 -4.68 29.86
CA GLN A 996 14.09 -3.43 30.53
C GLN A 996 15.37 -3.54 31.37
N ILE A 997 15.66 -4.75 31.87
CA ILE A 997 16.75 -5.00 32.83
C ILE A 997 18.02 -5.47 32.12
N LEU A 998 17.89 -6.22 31.03
CA LEU A 998 19.04 -6.71 30.27
C LEU A 998 19.53 -5.63 29.28
N PRO A 999 20.86 -5.41 29.19
CA PRO A 999 21.40 -4.47 28.22
C PRO A 999 21.28 -5.02 26.78
N PRO A 1000 21.17 -4.15 25.75
CA PRO A 1000 21.17 -4.60 24.38
C PRO A 1000 22.56 -5.05 23.91
N ILE A 1001 22.61 -5.98 22.96
CA ILE A 1001 23.86 -6.40 22.30
C ILE A 1001 24.46 -5.20 21.55
N LYS A 1002 25.74 -4.92 21.82
CA LYS A 1002 26.47 -3.84 21.14
C LYS A 1002 27.26 -4.38 19.96
N PRO A 1003 27.33 -3.65 18.83
CA PRO A 1003 28.14 -4.08 17.70
C PRO A 1003 29.64 -4.08 18.06
N ARG A 1004 30.34 -5.12 17.62
CA ARG A 1004 31.79 -5.24 17.80
C ARG A 1004 32.51 -4.68 16.58
N HIS A 1005 33.36 -3.68 16.80
CA HIS A 1005 34.10 -3.02 15.73
C HIS A 1005 35.41 -3.76 15.47
N TYR A 1006 35.66 -4.09 14.21
CA TYR A 1006 36.91 -4.67 13.72
C TYR A 1006 37.50 -3.76 12.64
N SER A 1007 38.79 -3.48 12.72
CA SER A 1007 39.49 -2.71 11.69
C SER A 1007 39.41 -3.45 10.35
N ILE A 1008 39.06 -2.72 9.28
CA ILE A 1008 38.91 -3.31 7.95
C ILE A 1008 40.29 -3.71 7.40
N ALA A 1009 40.38 -4.91 6.82
CA ALA A 1009 41.62 -5.52 6.33
C ALA A 1009 41.82 -5.42 4.81
N SER A 1010 40.96 -4.67 4.13
CA SER A 1010 40.98 -4.43 2.68
C SER A 1010 40.87 -2.96 2.33
N SER A 1011 41.38 -2.58 1.15
CA SER A 1011 41.03 -1.32 0.50
C SER A 1011 39.79 -1.50 -0.38
N GLN A 1012 38.79 -0.62 -0.29
CA GLN A 1012 37.65 -0.66 -1.22
C GLN A 1012 38.07 -0.33 -2.65
N LYS A 1013 39.20 0.36 -2.87
CA LYS A 1013 39.69 0.63 -4.22
C LYS A 1013 40.38 -0.60 -4.83
N ALA A 1014 41.07 -1.39 -4.02
CA ALA A 1014 41.64 -2.68 -4.45
C ALA A 1014 40.55 -3.76 -4.58
N HIS A 1015 39.54 -3.73 -3.71
CA HIS A 1015 38.43 -4.67 -3.68
C HIS A 1015 37.07 -3.93 -3.73
N PRO A 1016 36.61 -3.48 -4.93
CA PRO A 1016 35.42 -2.63 -5.08
C PRO A 1016 34.12 -3.24 -4.55
N ASN A 1017 34.04 -4.57 -4.59
CA ASN A 1017 32.84 -5.33 -4.27
C ASN A 1017 33.01 -6.17 -3.00
N SER A 1018 34.11 -6.07 -2.25
CA SER A 1018 34.23 -6.83 -1.00
C SER A 1018 34.88 -6.05 0.13
N VAL A 1019 34.55 -6.48 1.36
CA VAL A 1019 35.17 -5.99 2.59
C VAL A 1019 35.75 -7.18 3.36
N HIS A 1020 37.00 -7.02 3.80
CA HIS A 1020 37.75 -8.09 4.45
C HIS A 1020 37.99 -7.78 5.92
N LEU A 1021 37.97 -8.80 6.77
CA LEU A 1021 38.36 -8.72 8.18
C LEU A 1021 39.44 -9.75 8.51
N LEU A 1022 40.23 -9.43 9.54
CA LEU A 1022 41.22 -10.32 10.13
C LEU A 1022 40.94 -10.42 11.64
N ILE A 1023 40.51 -11.60 12.08
CA ILE A 1023 39.96 -11.80 13.42
C ILE A 1023 40.68 -12.94 14.12
N VAL A 1024 40.84 -12.80 15.44
CA VAL A 1024 41.25 -13.89 16.33
C VAL A 1024 40.05 -14.30 17.16
N ALA A 1025 39.75 -15.61 17.20
CA ALA A 1025 38.74 -16.15 18.09
C ALA A 1025 39.18 -15.91 19.54
N VAL A 1026 38.22 -15.51 20.38
CA VAL A 1026 38.46 -15.27 21.80
C VAL A 1026 37.77 -16.36 22.60
N ASP A 1027 38.57 -17.19 23.25
CA ASP A 1027 38.15 -18.21 24.22
C ASP A 1027 39.08 -18.20 25.42
N TRP A 1028 38.55 -18.50 26.61
CA TRP A 1028 39.32 -18.56 27.85
C TRP A 1028 38.70 -19.54 28.84
N VAL A 1029 39.50 -19.98 29.81
CA VAL A 1029 39.06 -20.84 30.90
C VAL A 1029 38.86 -19.96 32.14
N ALA A 1030 37.64 -19.95 32.67
CA ALA A 1030 37.34 -19.28 33.95
C ALA A 1030 38.07 -19.99 35.11
N PRO A 1031 38.31 -19.32 36.26
CA PRO A 1031 38.92 -19.95 37.44
C PRO A 1031 38.25 -21.25 37.90
N SER A 1032 36.93 -21.41 37.72
CA SER A 1032 36.21 -22.68 37.95
C SER A 1032 36.56 -23.83 36.99
N GLY A 1033 37.30 -23.57 35.91
CA GLY A 1033 37.57 -24.50 34.83
C GLY A 1033 36.53 -24.48 33.69
N LYS A 1034 35.48 -23.65 33.79
CA LYS A 1034 34.46 -23.50 32.73
C LYS A 1034 35.04 -22.80 31.50
N GLN A 1035 34.83 -23.38 30.32
CA GLN A 1035 35.19 -22.74 29.05
C GLN A 1035 34.24 -21.58 28.76
N ARG A 1036 34.81 -20.45 28.31
CA ARG A 1036 34.09 -19.22 27.98
C ARG A 1036 34.54 -18.70 26.62
N PHE A 1037 33.64 -18.01 25.95
CA PHE A 1037 33.84 -17.55 24.58
C PHE A 1037 33.45 -16.08 24.45
N GLY A 1038 34.15 -15.35 23.59
CA GLY A 1038 33.71 -14.02 23.16
C GLY A 1038 32.47 -14.16 22.28
N GLN A 1039 31.38 -13.49 22.65
CA GLN A 1039 30.07 -13.56 21.96
C GLN A 1039 30.20 -13.36 20.45
N CYS A 1040 30.71 -12.21 20.01
CA CYS A 1040 30.81 -11.89 18.59
C CYS A 1040 31.78 -12.82 17.83
N THR A 1041 32.89 -13.23 18.45
CA THR A 1041 33.82 -14.17 17.80
C THR A 1041 33.24 -15.58 17.71
N ARG A 1042 32.48 -16.05 18.72
CA ARG A 1042 31.79 -17.34 18.68
C ARG A 1042 30.76 -17.36 17.54
N TYR A 1043 29.98 -16.29 17.41
CA TYR A 1043 29.08 -16.07 16.28
C TYR A 1043 29.83 -16.12 14.95
N LEU A 1044 30.88 -15.32 14.76
CA LEU A 1044 31.64 -15.31 13.51
C LEU A 1044 32.29 -16.66 13.16
N THR A 1045 32.75 -17.42 14.16
CA THR A 1045 33.34 -18.74 13.94
C THR A 1045 32.33 -19.82 13.55
N SER A 1046 31.04 -19.64 13.84
CA SER A 1046 29.99 -20.60 13.46
C SER A 1046 29.45 -20.37 12.04
N LEU A 1047 29.70 -19.20 11.45
CA LEU A 1047 29.24 -18.84 10.11
C LEU A 1047 30.01 -19.57 9.00
N LYS A 1048 29.31 -19.86 7.92
CA LYS A 1048 29.82 -20.52 6.72
C LYS A 1048 29.76 -19.57 5.52
N VAL A 1049 30.51 -19.91 4.48
CA VAL A 1049 30.40 -19.23 3.17
C VAL A 1049 28.95 -19.35 2.69
N GLY A 1050 28.36 -18.22 2.30
CA GLY A 1050 26.97 -18.09 1.91
C GLY A 1050 26.05 -17.49 2.98
N ASP A 1051 26.46 -17.50 4.25
CA ASP A 1051 25.67 -16.90 5.34
C ASP A 1051 25.67 -15.37 5.26
N HIS A 1052 24.61 -14.74 5.78
CA HIS A 1052 24.43 -13.29 5.77
C HIS A 1052 24.68 -12.71 7.16
N ILE A 1053 25.24 -11.51 7.20
CA ILE A 1053 25.58 -10.82 8.45
C ILE A 1053 25.22 -9.33 8.37
N THR A 1054 24.71 -8.81 9.48
CA THR A 1054 24.40 -7.39 9.62
C THR A 1054 25.63 -6.61 10.08
N VAL A 1055 25.99 -5.57 9.34
CA VAL A 1055 27.18 -4.76 9.57
C VAL A 1055 26.86 -3.27 9.58
N SER A 1056 27.69 -2.48 10.25
CA SER A 1056 27.66 -1.01 10.22
C SER A 1056 29.07 -0.44 10.06
N ILE A 1057 29.18 0.81 9.59
CA ILE A 1057 30.48 1.48 9.43
C ILE A 1057 30.70 2.45 10.58
N LYS A 1058 31.91 2.40 11.16
CA LYS A 1058 32.38 3.39 12.13
C LYS A 1058 33.66 4.05 11.61
N PRO A 1059 33.63 5.37 11.37
CA PRO A 1059 34.82 6.12 10.98
C PRO A 1059 35.95 6.00 12.02
N SER A 1060 37.19 5.88 11.54
CA SER A 1060 38.40 5.87 12.39
C SER A 1060 39.32 7.06 12.09
N VAL A 1061 40.21 7.33 13.04
CA VAL A 1061 41.34 8.27 12.89
C VAL A 1061 42.58 7.62 12.24
N MET A 1062 42.54 6.30 12.00
CA MET A 1062 43.63 5.54 11.36
C MET A 1062 43.57 5.66 9.83
N THR A 1063 43.72 6.87 9.29
CA THR A 1063 43.69 7.16 7.85
C THR A 1063 45.10 7.32 7.27
N LEU A 1064 45.26 7.14 5.96
CA LEU A 1064 46.53 7.39 5.28
C LEU A 1064 46.89 8.90 5.27
N PRO A 1065 48.18 9.25 5.13
CA PRO A 1065 48.59 10.65 4.99
C PRO A 1065 47.90 11.35 3.81
N PRO A 1066 47.63 12.67 3.90
CA PRO A 1066 46.99 13.42 2.83
C PRO A 1066 47.73 13.34 1.50
N GLU A 1067 49.07 13.37 1.53
CA GLU A 1067 49.89 13.37 0.32
C GLU A 1067 50.48 11.98 0.03
N PRO A 1068 50.30 11.44 -1.19
CA PRO A 1068 50.77 10.10 -1.50
C PRO A 1068 52.29 9.87 -1.39
N HIS A 1069 53.12 10.90 -1.49
CA HIS A 1069 54.57 10.72 -1.38
C HIS A 1069 55.09 10.62 0.06
N GLN A 1070 54.26 10.87 1.07
CA GLN A 1070 54.70 10.88 2.48
C GLN A 1070 55.00 9.45 2.97
N PRO A 1071 56.08 9.24 3.74
CA PRO A 1071 56.39 7.95 4.34
C PRO A 1071 55.32 7.46 5.31
N VAL A 1072 55.06 6.16 5.29
CA VAL A 1072 54.11 5.47 6.19
C VAL A 1072 54.85 4.41 6.98
N ILE A 1073 54.94 4.59 8.30
CA ILE A 1073 55.58 3.63 9.22
C ILE A 1073 54.48 2.93 10.01
N MET A 1074 54.43 1.61 9.91
CA MET A 1074 53.36 0.77 10.46
C MET A 1074 53.95 -0.25 11.43
N ALA A 1075 53.37 -0.35 12.62
CA ALA A 1075 53.70 -1.35 13.61
C ALA A 1075 52.46 -2.22 13.90
N GLY A 1076 52.41 -3.42 13.31
CA GLY A 1076 51.28 -4.34 13.40
C GLY A 1076 51.59 -5.56 14.24
N LEU A 1077 50.81 -5.79 15.30
CA LEU A 1077 50.98 -6.94 16.20
C LEU A 1077 49.84 -7.96 16.02
N GLY A 1078 50.16 -9.15 15.52
CA GLY A 1078 49.18 -10.20 15.24
C GLY A 1078 48.06 -9.70 14.31
N THR A 1079 46.81 -9.76 14.76
CA THR A 1079 45.65 -9.26 14.00
C THR A 1079 45.63 -7.74 13.82
N GLY A 1080 46.49 -6.99 14.54
CA GLY A 1080 46.73 -5.57 14.27
C GLY A 1080 47.37 -5.29 12.90
N MET A 1081 47.68 -6.32 12.12
CA MET A 1081 48.02 -6.20 10.70
C MET A 1081 46.83 -5.75 9.83
N ALA A 1082 45.58 -5.93 10.27
CA ALA A 1082 44.38 -5.65 9.48
C ALA A 1082 44.40 -4.28 8.76
N PRO A 1083 44.46 -3.12 9.47
CA PRO A 1083 44.45 -1.82 8.80
C PRO A 1083 45.68 -1.60 7.90
N PHE A 1084 46.82 -2.21 8.23
CA PHE A 1084 48.05 -2.07 7.44
C PHE A 1084 48.03 -2.85 6.14
N ARG A 1085 47.34 -4.01 6.10
CA ARG A 1085 47.06 -4.69 4.83
C ARG A 1085 46.23 -3.79 3.91
N ALA A 1086 45.19 -3.14 4.44
CA ALA A 1086 44.38 -2.18 3.67
C ALA A 1086 45.21 -0.99 3.17
N PHE A 1087 46.10 -0.43 4.00
CA PHE A 1087 47.00 0.65 3.61
C PHE A 1087 47.94 0.23 2.47
N ILE A 1088 48.54 -0.95 2.56
CA ILE A 1088 49.45 -1.46 1.53
C ILE A 1088 48.70 -1.66 0.22
N GLN A 1089 47.49 -2.25 0.24
CA GLN A 1089 46.64 -2.42 -0.93
C GLN A 1089 46.25 -1.09 -1.58
N GLU A 1090 45.87 -0.09 -0.78
CA GLU A 1090 45.55 1.25 -1.27
C GLU A 1090 46.77 1.89 -1.95
N ARG A 1091 47.95 1.76 -1.36
CA ARG A 1091 49.21 2.28 -1.93
C ARG A 1091 49.63 1.53 -3.19
N ALA A 1092 49.41 0.22 -3.25
CA ALA A 1092 49.62 -0.59 -4.45
C ALA A 1092 48.72 -0.07 -5.59
N TRP A 1093 47.43 0.11 -5.32
CA TRP A 1093 46.48 0.66 -6.28
C TRP A 1093 46.89 2.08 -6.74
N GLN A 1094 47.30 2.97 -5.83
CA GLN A 1094 47.79 4.31 -6.20
C GLN A 1094 49.02 4.24 -7.12
N LYS A 1095 49.97 3.34 -6.85
CA LYS A 1095 51.15 3.10 -7.69
C LYS A 1095 50.75 2.60 -9.08
N GLU A 1096 49.77 1.70 -9.17
CA GLU A 1096 49.20 1.21 -10.45
C GLU A 1096 48.51 2.32 -11.25
N GLN A 1097 47.85 3.28 -10.58
CA GLN A 1097 47.28 4.47 -11.22
C GLN A 1097 48.34 5.50 -11.67
N GLY A 1098 49.64 5.20 -11.49
CA GLY A 1098 50.75 6.07 -11.89
C GLY A 1098 51.07 7.19 -10.88
N LEU A 1099 50.51 7.14 -9.67
CA LEU A 1099 50.85 8.10 -8.61
C LEU A 1099 52.20 7.75 -7.99
N LYS A 1100 53.00 8.78 -7.69
CA LYS A 1100 54.27 8.60 -6.97
C LYS A 1100 53.99 8.36 -5.48
N VAL A 1101 54.18 7.12 -5.03
CA VAL A 1101 53.97 6.71 -3.64
C VAL A 1101 55.27 6.83 -2.81
N GLY A 1102 55.12 7.22 -1.54
CA GLY A 1102 56.21 7.29 -0.56
C GLY A 1102 56.63 5.93 -0.03
N PRO A 1103 57.76 5.86 0.70
CA PRO A 1103 58.24 4.61 1.27
C PRO A 1103 57.28 4.08 2.35
N MET A 1104 56.98 2.77 2.29
CA MET A 1104 56.21 2.06 3.31
C MET A 1104 57.12 1.15 4.15
N ILE A 1105 57.02 1.27 5.47
CA ILE A 1105 57.81 0.51 6.45
C ILE A 1105 56.85 -0.27 7.35
N LEU A 1106 57.06 -1.58 7.47
CA LEU A 1106 56.21 -2.46 8.27
C LEU A 1106 57.01 -3.26 9.28
N TYR A 1107 56.78 -2.97 10.56
CA TYR A 1107 57.22 -3.79 11.69
C TYR A 1107 56.10 -4.77 12.05
N PHE A 1108 56.29 -6.05 11.70
CA PHE A 1108 55.31 -7.09 12.00
C PHE A 1108 55.74 -7.94 13.19
N GLY A 1109 54.91 -8.01 14.23
CA GLY A 1109 55.19 -8.82 15.42
C GLY A 1109 54.22 -9.99 15.56
N SER A 1110 54.76 -11.20 15.77
CA SER A 1110 53.96 -12.39 16.12
C SER A 1110 54.74 -13.39 16.98
N ARG A 1111 54.10 -14.50 17.40
CA ARG A 1111 54.76 -15.52 18.22
C ARG A 1111 55.78 -16.33 17.42
N ASN A 1112 55.34 -16.90 16.31
CA ASN A 1112 56.12 -17.84 15.51
C ASN A 1112 55.93 -17.57 14.02
N ARG A 1113 57.00 -17.68 13.24
CA ARG A 1113 56.93 -17.52 11.78
C ARG A 1113 56.07 -18.59 11.13
N ALA A 1114 56.26 -19.86 11.51
CA ALA A 1114 55.57 -20.99 10.89
C ALA A 1114 54.05 -21.02 11.18
N ASN A 1115 53.61 -20.44 12.30
CA ASN A 1115 52.23 -20.56 12.77
C ASN A 1115 51.43 -19.26 12.67
N GLU A 1116 52.05 -18.08 12.79
CA GLU A 1116 51.37 -16.79 12.88
C GLU A 1116 51.94 -15.71 11.95
N TYR A 1117 52.63 -16.08 10.85
CA TYR A 1117 53.02 -15.09 9.85
C TYR A 1117 51.87 -14.77 8.90
N LEU A 1118 50.90 -14.02 9.43
CA LEU A 1118 49.65 -13.66 8.75
C LEU A 1118 49.95 -12.90 7.45
N TYR A 1119 49.41 -13.39 6.33
CA TYR A 1119 49.66 -12.87 4.97
C TYR A 1119 51.14 -12.81 4.57
N GLY A 1120 52.01 -13.67 5.13
CA GLY A 1120 53.45 -13.63 4.88
C GLY A 1120 53.83 -13.65 3.40
N GLU A 1121 53.19 -14.49 2.59
CA GLU A 1121 53.43 -14.56 1.13
C GLU A 1121 53.07 -13.24 0.41
N GLU A 1122 51.94 -12.63 0.77
CA GLU A 1122 51.50 -11.33 0.21
C GLU A 1122 52.47 -10.20 0.62
N LEU A 1123 52.88 -10.16 1.88
CA LEU A 1123 53.82 -9.15 2.40
C LEU A 1123 55.21 -9.28 1.76
N GLU A 1124 55.71 -10.50 1.57
CA GLU A 1124 56.98 -10.74 0.90
C GLU A 1124 56.93 -10.36 -0.58
N ALA A 1125 55.80 -10.57 -1.25
CA ALA A 1125 55.59 -10.14 -2.63
C ALA A 1125 55.64 -8.60 -2.77
N TYR A 1126 54.97 -7.85 -1.88
CA TYR A 1126 55.03 -6.38 -1.89
C TYR A 1126 56.42 -5.83 -1.54
N ASN A 1127 57.19 -6.55 -0.72
CA ASN A 1127 58.59 -6.20 -0.42
C ASN A 1127 59.50 -6.48 -1.62
N ALA A 1128 59.25 -7.55 -2.38
CA ALA A 1128 59.98 -7.84 -3.62
C ALA A 1128 59.66 -6.84 -4.75
N ASP A 1129 58.41 -6.35 -4.83
CA ASP A 1129 57.98 -5.28 -5.76
C ASP A 1129 58.48 -3.87 -5.36
N GLY A 1130 59.08 -3.75 -4.17
CA GLY A 1130 59.61 -2.49 -3.65
C GLY A 1130 58.55 -1.48 -3.20
N LEU A 1131 57.27 -1.88 -3.11
CA LEU A 1131 56.22 -1.07 -2.48
C LEU A 1131 56.44 -0.99 -0.97
N LEU A 1132 56.62 -2.15 -0.33
CA LEU A 1132 57.15 -2.23 1.03
C LEU A 1132 58.65 -2.07 0.98
N THR A 1133 59.12 -0.86 1.22
CA THR A 1133 60.57 -0.54 1.23
C THR A 1133 61.32 -1.27 2.34
N HIS A 1134 60.66 -1.49 3.48
CA HIS A 1134 61.25 -2.19 4.62
C HIS A 1134 60.21 -3.08 5.31
N LEU A 1135 60.35 -4.40 5.17
CA LEU A 1135 59.61 -5.39 5.94
C LEU A 1135 60.48 -5.95 7.08
N ARG A 1136 60.07 -5.70 8.32
CA ARG A 1136 60.81 -6.05 9.55
C ARG A 1136 60.00 -6.99 10.44
N PRO A 1137 60.00 -8.30 10.15
CA PRO A 1137 59.30 -9.27 10.98
C PRO A 1137 60.07 -9.55 12.29
N ALA A 1138 59.32 -9.70 13.38
CA ALA A 1138 59.80 -10.02 14.72
C ALA A 1138 58.99 -11.21 15.29
N PHE A 1139 59.67 -12.35 15.47
CA PHE A 1139 59.09 -13.57 16.01
C PHE A 1139 59.65 -13.83 17.41
N SER A 1140 58.78 -13.85 18.41
CA SER A 1140 59.18 -13.89 19.82
C SER A 1140 59.50 -15.29 20.36
N ARG A 1141 59.10 -16.36 19.65
CA ARG A 1141 59.20 -17.75 20.12
C ARG A 1141 60.02 -18.69 19.20
N ASP A 1142 60.57 -18.20 18.09
CA ASP A 1142 61.35 -19.04 17.15
C ASP A 1142 62.80 -19.30 17.63
N GLN A 1143 63.28 -18.52 18.60
CA GLN A 1143 64.63 -18.62 19.16
C GLN A 1143 64.64 -18.36 20.69
N LYS A 1144 65.76 -18.69 21.36
CA LYS A 1144 65.89 -18.56 22.84
C LYS A 1144 65.77 -17.11 23.34
N GLN A 1145 66.27 -16.14 22.58
CA GLN A 1145 66.18 -14.72 22.91
C GLN A 1145 64.95 -14.11 22.24
N LYS A 1146 64.03 -13.52 23.03
CA LYS A 1146 62.79 -12.99 22.48
C LYS A 1146 63.07 -11.76 21.62
N VAL A 1147 62.64 -11.78 20.36
CA VAL A 1147 62.73 -10.65 19.44
C VAL A 1147 61.34 -10.05 19.27
N TYR A 1148 61.19 -8.78 19.65
CA TYR A 1148 59.97 -7.99 19.52
C TYR A 1148 60.17 -6.83 18.54
N ILE A 1149 59.07 -6.18 18.14
CA ILE A 1149 59.10 -5.11 17.15
C ILE A 1149 59.96 -3.92 17.60
N GLN A 1150 59.97 -3.57 18.88
CA GLN A 1150 60.80 -2.50 19.43
C GLN A 1150 62.30 -2.79 19.28
N HIS A 1151 62.72 -4.07 19.27
CA HIS A 1151 64.11 -4.42 19.01
C HIS A 1151 64.49 -4.10 17.55
N ARG A 1152 63.60 -4.40 16.60
CA ARG A 1152 63.78 -4.05 15.18
C ARG A 1152 63.75 -2.53 14.95
N MET A 1153 62.86 -1.84 15.64
CA MET A 1153 62.79 -0.37 15.58
C MET A 1153 64.06 0.28 16.14
N ASN A 1154 64.64 -0.27 17.21
CA ASN A 1154 65.92 0.19 17.74
C ASN A 1154 67.10 -0.06 16.77
N GLU A 1155 67.08 -1.16 16.00
CA GLU A 1155 68.06 -1.41 14.94
C GLU A 1155 67.94 -0.38 13.80
N ASP A 1156 66.73 0.08 13.52
CA ASP A 1156 66.40 1.04 12.45
C ASP A 1156 66.29 2.51 12.95
N GLY A 1157 66.89 2.85 14.10
CA GLY A 1157 66.73 4.18 14.72
C GLY A 1157 67.03 5.37 13.80
N ALA A 1158 68.09 5.27 12.97
CA ALA A 1158 68.43 6.32 12.00
C ALA A 1158 67.35 6.52 10.92
N LEU A 1159 66.70 5.44 10.48
CA LEU A 1159 65.62 5.48 9.48
C LEU A 1159 64.36 6.14 10.06
N LEU A 1160 64.01 5.78 11.30
CA LEU A 1160 62.87 6.37 12.01
C LEU A 1160 63.07 7.87 12.26
N HIS A 1161 64.30 8.26 12.59
CA HIS A 1161 64.69 9.66 12.73
C HIS A 1161 64.50 10.43 11.42
N GLU A 1162 65.04 9.93 10.30
CA GLU A 1162 64.94 10.54 8.98
C GLU A 1162 63.48 10.78 8.56
N TYR A 1163 62.64 9.74 8.62
CA TYR A 1163 61.27 9.86 8.10
C TYR A 1163 60.29 10.60 9.01
N LEU A 1164 60.49 10.62 10.32
CA LEU A 1164 59.57 11.29 11.26
C LEU A 1164 59.96 12.75 11.55
N LEU A 1165 61.26 13.07 11.62
CA LEU A 1165 61.73 14.40 12.01
C LEU A 1165 62.14 15.29 10.85
N ASP A 1166 62.63 14.75 9.73
CA ASP A 1166 62.94 15.61 8.57
C ASP A 1166 61.65 16.20 7.99
N ALA A 1167 61.55 17.52 8.05
CA ALA A 1167 60.43 18.29 7.52
C ALA A 1167 60.20 18.07 6.02
N LYS A 1168 61.20 17.60 5.27
CA LYS A 1168 61.05 17.23 3.85
C LYS A 1168 60.22 15.97 3.64
N HIS A 1169 60.31 15.03 4.57
CA HIS A 1169 59.66 13.73 4.47
C HIS A 1169 58.28 13.73 5.11
N ASN A 1170 58.14 14.39 6.27
CA ASN A 1170 56.86 14.58 6.97
C ASN A 1170 56.07 13.27 7.12
N GLY A 1171 56.73 12.19 7.57
CA GLY A 1171 56.15 10.85 7.67
C GLY A 1171 55.16 10.70 8.82
N HIS A 1172 54.36 9.64 8.74
CA HIS A 1172 53.35 9.26 9.74
C HIS A 1172 53.66 7.89 10.35
N PHE A 1173 53.41 7.75 11.65
CA PHE A 1173 53.59 6.52 12.43
C PHE A 1173 52.24 5.99 12.92
N TYR A 1174 52.03 4.70 12.73
CA TYR A 1174 50.82 3.98 13.13
C TYR A 1174 51.17 2.73 13.93
N LEU A 1175 50.47 2.49 15.04
CA LEU A 1175 50.56 1.24 15.81
C LEU A 1175 49.15 0.66 16.00
N CYS A 1176 48.99 -0.61 15.65
CA CYS A 1176 47.77 -1.37 15.89
C CYS A 1176 48.09 -2.71 16.57
N GLY A 1177 47.42 -3.00 17.68
CA GLY A 1177 47.71 -4.19 18.48
C GLY A 1177 47.23 -4.12 19.93
N PRO A 1178 47.70 -5.03 20.81
CA PRO A 1178 47.37 -4.96 22.23
C PRO A 1178 48.01 -3.74 22.90
N THR A 1179 47.49 -3.34 24.07
CA THR A 1179 47.98 -2.17 24.85
C THR A 1179 49.37 -2.33 25.47
N TRP A 1180 49.77 -3.54 25.90
CA TRP A 1180 50.99 -3.76 26.69
C TRP A 1180 52.34 -3.32 26.05
N PRO A 1181 52.58 -3.42 24.73
CA PRO A 1181 53.84 -3.01 24.10
C PRO A 1181 53.86 -1.53 23.66
N ALA A 1182 52.77 -0.79 23.85
CA ALA A 1182 52.68 0.60 23.37
C ALA A 1182 53.71 1.52 24.05
N GLY A 1183 54.06 1.25 25.32
CA GLY A 1183 55.13 1.94 26.03
C GLY A 1183 56.50 1.67 25.40
N ASP A 1184 56.84 0.40 25.19
CA ASP A 1184 58.13 -0.02 24.61
C ASP A 1184 58.33 0.52 23.18
N VAL A 1185 57.27 0.57 22.39
CA VAL A 1185 57.30 1.16 21.03
C VAL A 1185 57.53 2.67 21.09
N LYS A 1186 56.86 3.36 22.01
CA LYS A 1186 57.09 4.79 22.25
C LYS A 1186 58.56 5.03 22.65
N ASP A 1187 59.11 4.20 23.54
CA ASP A 1187 60.49 4.32 24.01
C ASP A 1187 61.49 4.11 22.87
N ALA A 1188 61.24 3.15 21.96
CA ALA A 1188 62.07 2.96 20.76
C ALA A 1188 62.07 4.19 19.83
N ILE A 1189 60.91 4.83 19.65
CA ILE A 1189 60.80 6.07 18.84
C ILE A 1189 61.51 7.23 19.54
N VAL A 1190 61.30 7.41 20.84
CA VAL A 1190 62.01 8.43 21.64
C VAL A 1190 63.52 8.25 21.55
N LYS A 1191 64.01 7.01 21.63
CA LYS A 1191 65.43 6.67 21.50
C LYS A 1191 65.97 7.04 20.11
N SER A 1192 65.20 6.79 19.05
CA SER A 1192 65.59 7.16 17.67
C SER A 1192 65.80 8.68 17.49
N PHE A 1193 65.04 9.50 18.22
CA PHE A 1193 65.20 10.96 18.19
C PHE A 1193 66.45 11.42 18.94
N MET A 1194 66.75 10.79 20.08
CA MET A 1194 67.92 11.11 20.90
C MET A 1194 69.25 10.77 20.20
N GLU A 1195 69.31 9.66 19.47
CA GLU A 1195 70.53 9.21 18.78
C GLU A 1195 70.86 10.06 17.54
N GLY A 1196 69.86 10.63 16.85
CA GLY A 1196 70.07 11.44 15.63
C GLY A 1196 70.36 12.93 15.86
N GLU A 1197 69.84 13.55 16.93
CA GLU A 1197 69.93 15.00 17.17
C GLU A 1197 70.73 15.42 18.43
N GLN A 1198 71.25 14.49 19.25
CA GLN A 1198 71.76 14.77 20.60
C GLN A 1198 70.75 15.56 21.48
N CYS A 1199 69.45 15.31 21.33
CA CYS A 1199 68.40 16.00 22.09
C CYS A 1199 68.17 15.37 23.48
N ALA A 1200 67.72 16.17 24.45
CA ALA A 1200 67.40 15.70 25.80
C ALA A 1200 66.07 14.92 25.81
N LEU A 1201 65.91 13.98 26.76
CA LEU A 1201 64.72 13.10 26.89
C LEU A 1201 63.38 13.87 26.97
N VAL A 1202 63.39 15.07 27.57
CA VAL A 1202 62.22 15.93 27.70
C VAL A 1202 61.78 16.49 26.33
N ASP A 1203 62.74 16.87 25.48
CA ASP A 1203 62.47 17.38 24.14
C ASP A 1203 61.94 16.29 23.21
N ALA A 1204 62.48 15.07 23.28
CA ALA A 1204 62.00 13.94 22.50
C ALA A 1204 60.54 13.55 22.84
N ASN A 1205 60.15 13.59 24.12
CA ASN A 1205 58.75 13.37 24.53
C ASN A 1205 57.81 14.48 24.05
N ARG A 1206 58.26 15.74 24.06
CA ARG A 1206 57.50 16.88 23.53
C ARG A 1206 57.27 16.74 22.03
N ILE A 1207 58.25 16.25 21.28
CA ILE A 1207 58.12 15.97 19.85
C ILE A 1207 57.07 14.88 19.58
N VAL A 1208 57.07 13.77 20.33
CA VAL A 1208 56.03 12.73 20.19
C VAL A 1208 54.63 13.28 20.48
N ASN A 1209 54.47 14.15 21.48
CA ASN A 1209 53.18 14.80 21.75
C ASN A 1209 52.76 15.75 20.62
N LYS A 1210 53.70 16.50 20.05
CA LYS A 1210 53.43 17.33 18.86
C LYS A 1210 52.98 16.48 17.66
N LEU A 1211 53.63 15.34 17.42
CA LEU A 1211 53.22 14.40 16.37
C LEU A 1211 51.81 13.82 16.60
N LYS A 1212 51.38 13.65 17.87
CA LYS A 1212 50.00 13.27 18.20
C LYS A 1212 49.00 14.38 17.88
N GLU A 1213 49.33 15.62 18.24
CA GLU A 1213 48.50 16.80 17.95
C GLU A 1213 48.37 17.04 16.44
N GLU A 1214 49.41 16.72 15.66
CA GLU A 1214 49.42 16.77 14.19
C GLU A 1214 48.79 15.54 13.52
N GLU A 1215 48.24 14.58 14.29
CA GLU A 1215 47.68 13.31 13.79
C GLU A 1215 48.67 12.45 12.98
N ARG A 1216 49.97 12.65 13.22
CA ARG A 1216 51.10 11.91 12.59
C ARG A 1216 51.60 10.75 13.44
N TYR A 1217 51.11 10.63 14.68
CA TYR A 1217 51.35 9.51 15.57
C TYR A 1217 50.00 8.96 16.04
N VAL A 1218 49.52 7.89 15.39
CA VAL A 1218 48.18 7.33 15.61
C VAL A 1218 48.29 5.94 16.24
N LEU A 1219 47.58 5.74 17.34
CA LEU A 1219 47.55 4.47 18.07
C LEU A 1219 46.12 3.92 18.09
N GLU A 1220 45.95 2.70 17.63
CA GLU A 1220 44.70 1.94 17.76
C GLU A 1220 44.98 0.65 18.53
N VAL A 1221 44.96 0.76 19.86
CA VAL A 1221 45.31 -0.34 20.77
C VAL A 1221 44.11 -0.83 21.56
N TYR A 1222 44.04 -2.15 21.73
CA TYR A 1222 42.90 -2.87 22.31
C TYR A 1222 43.23 -3.64 23.58
#